data_AF-A0A2E6QUU8-F1
#
_entry.id   AF-A0A2E6QUU8-F1
#
_cell.length_a   1.000
_cell.length_b   1.000
_cell.length_c   1.000
_cell.angle_alpha   90.00
_cell.angle_beta   90.00
_cell.angle_gamma   90.00
#
_symmetry.space_group_name_H-M   'P 1'
#
loop_
_entity.id
_entity.type
_entity.pdbx_description
1 polymer ?
#
loop_
_entity_poly.entity_id
_entity_poly.type
_entity_poly.pdbx_seq_one_letter_code
_entity_poly.pdbx_strand_id
1 'polypeptide(L)'
;GDCLNDSDSDGICDELEVLGCTDPAACNYNPTATDEDGTCIVPIGCETCQDGNIVDNDADGDGVCDVDEIAGCQDSTACNYNENATDDDASCIYVIDIYGVDYLDCNGDCLNDSDGDGVCDEIEVLGCTNPLYLEYDALATDDDDSCLTLLLDGCTDSLACNYNPNATDDDGSCTYPTETYLDCNGDCVTDTDGDGICDELEIPGCTDSTACNYVETATDDNGSCSFPVDIYGFDYVDCDGVCLNDTDGDGVCDEAEISGCTDSEACNYSADATDEDGSCTYPAETYLDCDGVCLNDTDGDGVCNEIEVVGCIDIEACNYNELATDLDDSCTYPEEIYLDCNGDCIDDADGDGVCDELEILGCTDVSACNYNLLATEDDNSCEYDTCADCTDPEACNYNPNATIGLDNCEYPPVGYNCAGECDSDIDGDGLCDVNDICPNDPNNDADGDGICDDIDSCPDDPINDPDGDGVCDVDEILGCTDPEACNYDLLATEEDGSCEYAVGCDYCSGDTDGTGVIVDGDTDEDGVCDYNEILGCTDPEACNYDLLATEEDGSCEYAIIWYLDIDGDGDGDFNDGEIISCDQPDGYVDNNNENVSYPNSDGSCCRGDNIDLEDVGSLVEFKVYPNPTQSFINIDYSGGGESFSVHIYNAVGELIFIKQYNSLDSVGVQIDVSGYASGFYQVNLLTRDAYMNRMVIVK
;
A
#
# COMPACT_ATOMS: atom_id res chain seq x y z
N GLY A 1 29.55 -87.35 -63.86
CA GLY A 1 30.10 -88.71 -63.69
C GLY A 1 29.29 -89.32 -62.60
N ASP A 2 28.81 -90.55 -62.78
CA ASP A 2 27.96 -91.21 -61.79
C ASP A 2 28.68 -91.28 -60.45
N CYS A 3 28.12 -90.61 -59.46
CA CYS A 3 28.66 -90.63 -58.11
C CYS A 3 28.51 -92.03 -57.51
N LEU A 4 29.57 -92.57 -56.91
CA LEU A 4 29.55 -93.93 -56.39
C LEU A 4 29.06 -94.01 -54.94
N ASN A 5 29.09 -92.89 -54.20
CA ASN A 5 28.46 -92.70 -52.89
C ASN A 5 27.90 -91.27 -52.87
N ASP A 6 26.58 -91.18 -52.89
CA ASP A 6 25.72 -90.00 -52.76
C ASP A 6 24.61 -90.48 -51.81
N SER A 7 24.84 -90.23 -50.53
CA SER A 7 24.12 -90.89 -49.43
C SER A 7 22.73 -90.29 -49.20
N ASP A 8 22.52 -89.02 -49.56
CA ASP A 8 21.27 -88.27 -49.40
C ASP A 8 20.51 -88.04 -50.73
N SER A 9 21.15 -88.35 -51.86
CA SER A 9 20.60 -88.30 -53.23
C SER A 9 20.30 -86.88 -53.75
N ASP A 10 21.05 -85.88 -53.30
CA ASP A 10 20.90 -84.49 -53.74
C ASP A 10 21.58 -84.20 -55.10
N GLY A 11 22.43 -85.13 -55.57
CA GLY A 11 23.14 -85.06 -56.85
C GLY A 11 24.57 -84.53 -56.79
N ILE A 12 25.09 -84.28 -55.59
CA ILE A 12 26.51 -84.02 -55.30
C ILE A 12 27.12 -85.31 -54.73
N CYS A 13 28.44 -85.41 -54.76
CA CYS A 13 29.12 -86.59 -54.22
C CYS A 13 29.53 -86.37 -52.77
N ASP A 14 29.41 -87.40 -51.92
CA ASP A 14 29.85 -87.37 -50.51
C ASP A 14 31.28 -86.80 -50.32
N GLU A 15 32.18 -86.97 -51.30
CA GLU A 15 33.57 -86.47 -51.24
C GLU A 15 33.76 -85.01 -51.68
N LEU A 16 32.72 -84.40 -52.24
CA LEU A 16 32.66 -83.01 -52.71
C LEU A 16 31.66 -82.16 -51.91
N GLU A 17 30.97 -82.77 -50.95
CA GLU A 17 30.06 -82.06 -50.05
C GLU A 17 30.81 -81.13 -49.11
N VAL A 18 30.27 -79.92 -48.97
CA VAL A 18 30.72 -78.94 -48.00
C VAL A 18 29.67 -78.87 -46.90
N LEU A 19 30.02 -79.40 -45.72
CA LEU A 19 29.18 -79.36 -44.54
C LEU A 19 29.10 -77.92 -44.01
N GLY A 20 27.88 -77.46 -43.76
CA GLY A 20 27.59 -76.15 -43.17
C GLY A 20 26.10 -75.83 -43.23
N CYS A 21 25.71 -74.65 -42.76
CA CYS A 21 24.31 -74.22 -42.86
C CYS A 21 23.96 -73.82 -44.31
N THR A 22 22.96 -74.47 -44.90
CA THR A 22 22.42 -74.19 -46.24
C THR A 22 21.15 -73.34 -46.22
N ASP A 23 20.55 -73.08 -45.05
CA ASP A 23 19.41 -72.17 -44.91
C ASP A 23 19.84 -70.70 -45.10
N PRO A 24 19.36 -69.99 -46.15
CA PRO A 24 19.69 -68.58 -46.37
C PRO A 24 19.16 -67.62 -45.30
N ALA A 25 18.26 -68.08 -44.43
CA ALA A 25 17.74 -67.30 -43.30
C ALA A 25 18.60 -67.41 -42.03
N ALA A 26 19.64 -68.25 -42.01
CA ALA A 26 20.52 -68.40 -40.86
C ALA A 26 21.68 -67.40 -40.86
N CYS A 27 22.08 -66.91 -39.68
CA CYS A 27 23.18 -65.96 -39.49
C CYS A 27 24.53 -66.53 -39.95
N ASN A 28 24.73 -67.84 -39.80
CA ASN A 28 25.91 -68.55 -40.24
C ASN A 28 25.71 -69.27 -41.58
N TYR A 29 24.77 -68.81 -42.41
CA TYR A 29 24.54 -69.32 -43.76
C TYR A 29 25.85 -69.33 -44.57
N ASN A 30 26.19 -70.49 -45.11
CA ASN A 30 27.32 -70.64 -45.99
C ASN A 30 26.83 -70.94 -47.41
N PRO A 31 26.94 -70.00 -48.37
CA PRO A 31 26.47 -70.20 -49.75
C PRO A 31 27.26 -71.26 -50.54
N THR A 32 28.33 -71.79 -49.96
CA THR A 32 29.11 -72.90 -50.54
C THR A 32 28.83 -74.25 -49.86
N ALA A 33 28.06 -74.26 -48.77
CA ALA A 33 27.59 -75.49 -48.15
C ALA A 33 26.59 -76.19 -49.07
N THR A 34 26.75 -77.49 -49.20
CA THR A 34 25.92 -78.33 -50.05
C THR A 34 25.13 -79.34 -49.25
N ASP A 35 25.51 -79.58 -47.99
CA ASP A 35 24.82 -80.52 -47.12
C ASP A 35 24.77 -79.99 -45.67
N GLU A 36 23.66 -80.25 -44.99
CA GLU A 36 23.31 -79.63 -43.71
C GLU A 36 24.02 -80.31 -42.54
N ASP A 37 24.81 -79.58 -41.77
CA ASP A 37 25.54 -80.13 -40.62
C ASP A 37 24.81 -79.95 -39.27
N GLY A 38 23.61 -79.34 -39.31
CA GLY A 38 22.80 -79.05 -38.14
C GLY A 38 23.27 -77.86 -37.31
N THR A 39 24.20 -77.05 -37.84
CA THR A 39 24.75 -75.88 -37.15
C THR A 39 24.01 -74.57 -37.46
N CYS A 40 22.92 -74.58 -38.24
CA CYS A 40 22.18 -73.37 -38.59
C CYS A 40 21.70 -72.59 -37.37
N ILE A 41 22.09 -71.33 -37.31
CA ILE A 41 21.68 -70.36 -36.29
C ILE A 41 20.68 -69.41 -36.94
N VAL A 42 19.39 -69.59 -36.69
CA VAL A 42 18.33 -68.77 -37.27
C VAL A 42 17.80 -67.82 -36.19
N PRO A 43 17.73 -66.50 -36.44
CA PRO A 43 17.18 -65.55 -35.47
C PRO A 43 15.67 -65.75 -35.33
N ILE A 44 15.14 -65.61 -34.11
CA ILE A 44 13.72 -65.73 -33.77
C ILE A 44 13.31 -64.51 -32.92
N GLY A 45 12.23 -63.82 -33.30
CA GLY A 45 11.78 -62.63 -32.57
C GLY A 45 12.52 -61.37 -32.99
N CYS A 46 13.05 -60.61 -32.03
CA CYS A 46 13.79 -59.35 -32.22
C CYS A 46 15.27 -59.54 -32.60
N GLU A 47 15.74 -60.79 -32.58
CA GLU A 47 17.10 -61.17 -32.91
C GLU A 47 17.51 -60.76 -34.34
N THR A 48 18.72 -60.22 -34.49
CA THR A 48 19.32 -59.94 -35.81
C THR A 48 20.67 -60.63 -35.99
N CYS A 49 21.11 -60.78 -37.24
CA CYS A 49 22.39 -61.38 -37.55
C CYS A 49 23.47 -60.31 -37.70
N GLN A 50 24.46 -60.30 -36.80
CA GLN A 50 25.67 -59.48 -36.94
C GLN A 50 26.90 -60.38 -36.86
N ASP A 51 27.77 -60.29 -37.87
CA ASP A 51 29.04 -61.04 -37.96
C ASP A 51 28.93 -62.57 -37.73
N GLY A 52 27.81 -63.16 -38.15
CA GLY A 52 27.58 -64.61 -38.08
C GLY A 52 27.03 -65.12 -36.75
N ASN A 53 26.70 -64.23 -35.80
CA ASN A 53 26.05 -64.56 -34.53
C ASN A 53 24.67 -63.90 -34.43
N ILE A 54 23.82 -64.44 -33.56
CA ILE A 54 22.59 -63.77 -33.12
C ILE A 54 22.97 -62.64 -32.16
N VAL A 55 22.47 -61.45 -32.45
CA VAL A 55 22.40 -60.33 -31.50
C VAL A 55 20.95 -60.24 -31.05
N ASP A 56 20.76 -60.31 -29.74
CA ASP A 56 19.46 -60.08 -29.11
C ASP A 56 19.23 -58.57 -29.06
N ASN A 57 18.14 -58.10 -29.67
CA ASN A 57 17.76 -56.69 -29.72
C ASN A 57 16.43 -56.49 -28.98
N ASP A 58 16.27 -57.22 -27.88
CA ASP A 58 15.20 -57.12 -26.89
C ASP A 58 15.92 -57.20 -25.53
N ALA A 59 16.48 -56.06 -25.13
CA ALA A 59 17.46 -55.97 -24.05
C ALA A 59 16.84 -56.30 -22.68
N ASP A 60 15.54 -56.04 -22.49
CA ASP A 60 14.81 -56.27 -21.26
C ASP A 60 13.96 -57.57 -21.27
N GLY A 61 13.74 -58.16 -22.45
CA GLY A 61 13.08 -59.44 -22.65
C GLY A 61 11.55 -59.38 -22.60
N ASP A 62 10.95 -58.21 -22.81
CA ASP A 62 9.51 -57.99 -22.76
C ASP A 62 8.78 -58.42 -24.04
N GLY A 63 9.53 -58.67 -25.12
CA GLY A 63 9.04 -59.11 -26.43
C GLY A 63 8.78 -57.99 -27.43
N VAL A 64 9.13 -56.74 -27.10
CA VAL A 64 9.27 -55.59 -28.00
C VAL A 64 10.76 -55.44 -28.33
N CYS A 65 11.07 -55.03 -29.56
CA CYS A 65 12.46 -54.88 -29.96
C CYS A 65 12.97 -53.48 -29.59
N ASP A 66 14.23 -53.33 -29.18
CA ASP A 66 14.86 -52.07 -28.73
C ASP A 66 14.62 -50.86 -29.68
N VAL A 67 14.43 -51.11 -30.98
CA VAL A 67 14.19 -50.07 -31.99
C VAL A 67 12.73 -49.61 -32.09
N ASP A 68 11.82 -50.44 -31.59
CA ASP A 68 10.37 -50.22 -31.55
C ASP A 68 9.91 -49.84 -30.13
N GLU A 69 10.85 -49.75 -29.17
CA GLU A 69 10.57 -49.34 -27.81
C GLU A 69 10.16 -47.87 -27.71
N ILE A 70 9.16 -47.62 -26.88
CA ILE A 70 8.73 -46.28 -26.52
C ILE A 70 9.04 -46.10 -25.04
N ALA A 71 10.07 -45.31 -24.75
CA ALA A 71 10.43 -44.92 -23.39
C ALA A 71 9.32 -44.08 -22.74
N GLY A 72 8.98 -44.40 -21.50
CA GLY A 72 8.10 -43.59 -20.67
C GLY A 72 7.51 -44.38 -19.49
N CYS A 73 6.79 -43.69 -18.62
CA CYS A 73 6.21 -44.33 -17.44
C CYS A 73 5.14 -45.39 -17.79
N GLN A 74 5.36 -46.64 -17.36
CA GLN A 74 4.42 -47.76 -17.55
C GLN A 74 3.44 -47.95 -16.38
N ASP A 75 3.61 -47.23 -15.27
CA ASP A 75 2.72 -47.35 -14.13
C ASP A 75 1.43 -46.56 -14.36
N SER A 76 0.31 -47.27 -14.53
CA SER A 76 -1.03 -46.67 -14.70
C SER A 76 -1.51 -45.77 -13.55
N THR A 77 -0.81 -45.74 -12.43
CA THR A 77 -1.10 -44.88 -11.28
C THR A 77 -0.28 -43.58 -11.24
N ALA A 78 0.71 -43.42 -12.14
CA ALA A 78 1.50 -42.21 -12.27
C ALA A 78 0.80 -41.16 -13.16
N CYS A 79 1.08 -39.89 -12.91
CA CYS A 79 0.49 -38.74 -13.59
C CYS A 79 0.95 -38.57 -15.04
N ASN A 80 2.16 -39.03 -15.35
CA ASN A 80 2.70 -39.06 -16.70
C ASN A 80 2.67 -40.47 -17.32
N TYR A 81 1.78 -41.35 -16.85
CA TYR A 81 1.56 -42.67 -17.43
C TYR A 81 1.35 -42.57 -18.95
N ASN A 82 2.11 -43.36 -19.69
CA ASN A 82 1.98 -43.48 -21.13
C ASN A 82 1.55 -44.90 -21.49
N GLU A 83 0.31 -45.06 -21.96
CA GLU A 83 -0.24 -46.37 -22.37
C GLU A 83 0.50 -47.01 -23.56
N ASN A 84 1.34 -46.25 -24.27
CA ASN A 84 2.14 -46.74 -25.37
C ASN A 84 3.59 -46.98 -24.98
N ALA A 85 3.99 -46.69 -23.73
CA ALA A 85 5.33 -46.99 -23.28
C ALA A 85 5.53 -48.52 -23.22
N THR A 86 6.65 -48.96 -23.79
CA THR A 86 7.08 -50.36 -23.78
C THR A 86 8.41 -50.53 -23.06
N ASP A 87 9.10 -49.43 -22.71
CA ASP A 87 10.27 -49.42 -21.84
C ASP A 87 10.08 -48.36 -20.73
N ASP A 88 10.33 -48.74 -19.48
CA ASP A 88 10.18 -47.86 -18.32
C ASP A 88 11.48 -47.08 -18.09
N ASP A 89 11.46 -45.80 -18.44
CA ASP A 89 12.62 -44.90 -18.31
C ASP A 89 12.78 -44.32 -16.89
N ALA A 90 12.02 -44.85 -15.92
CA ALA A 90 11.95 -44.36 -14.55
C ALA A 90 11.49 -42.88 -14.45
N SER A 91 10.80 -42.37 -15.47
CA SER A 91 10.24 -41.02 -15.45
C SER A 91 8.91 -40.92 -14.71
N CYS A 92 8.38 -41.98 -14.10
CA CYS A 92 7.09 -41.96 -13.41
C CYS A 92 7.02 -40.88 -12.33
N ILE A 93 6.07 -39.97 -12.48
CA ILE A 93 5.75 -38.90 -11.54
C ILE A 93 4.43 -39.25 -10.88
N TYR A 94 4.41 -39.38 -9.56
CA TYR A 94 3.20 -39.62 -8.78
C TYR A 94 2.67 -38.31 -8.17
N VAL A 95 1.40 -38.28 -7.75
CA VAL A 95 0.77 -37.10 -7.13
C VAL A 95 1.61 -36.57 -5.95
N ILE A 96 2.16 -37.48 -5.13
CA ILE A 96 2.99 -37.14 -3.98
C ILE A 96 4.29 -36.43 -4.38
N ASP A 97 4.84 -36.72 -5.56
CA ASP A 97 6.07 -36.08 -6.05
C ASP A 97 5.80 -34.66 -6.56
N ILE A 98 4.56 -34.35 -6.97
CA ILE A 98 4.15 -33.03 -7.47
C ILE A 98 3.70 -32.12 -6.32
N TYR A 99 2.84 -32.65 -5.42
CA TYR A 99 2.14 -31.84 -4.43
C TYR A 99 2.47 -32.22 -2.97
N GLY A 100 3.27 -33.26 -2.74
CA GLY A 100 3.64 -33.71 -1.39
C GLY A 100 2.50 -34.41 -0.62
N VAL A 101 1.36 -34.62 -1.25
CA VAL A 101 0.12 -35.10 -0.62
C VAL A 101 -0.59 -36.14 -1.49
N ASP A 102 -1.46 -36.96 -0.91
CA ASP A 102 -2.17 -38.06 -1.58
C ASP A 102 -3.69 -37.85 -1.72
N TYR A 103 -4.21 -36.69 -1.28
CA TYR A 103 -5.63 -36.31 -1.39
C TYR A 103 -5.97 -35.50 -2.66
N LEU A 104 -4.98 -35.23 -3.52
CA LEU A 104 -5.15 -34.58 -4.83
C LEU A 104 -5.03 -35.61 -5.97
N ASP A 105 -5.56 -35.26 -7.14
CA ASP A 105 -5.32 -35.97 -8.39
C ASP A 105 -4.17 -35.33 -9.18
N CYS A 106 -3.86 -35.89 -10.35
CA CYS A 106 -2.75 -35.42 -11.19
C CYS A 106 -2.95 -34.02 -11.81
N ASN A 107 -4.15 -33.48 -11.78
CA ASN A 107 -4.46 -32.12 -12.21
C ASN A 107 -4.50 -31.13 -11.03
N GLY A 108 -4.30 -31.61 -9.80
CA GLY A 108 -4.45 -30.82 -8.59
C GLY A 108 -5.90 -30.69 -8.13
N ASP A 109 -6.81 -31.54 -8.62
CA ASP A 109 -8.20 -31.57 -8.17
C ASP A 109 -8.34 -32.50 -6.94
N CYS A 110 -9.20 -32.16 -5.99
CA CYS A 110 -9.44 -32.99 -4.80
C CYS A 110 -10.03 -34.36 -5.15
N LEU A 111 -9.52 -35.42 -4.52
CA LEU A 111 -10.09 -36.76 -4.65
C LEU A 111 -11.43 -36.88 -3.91
N ASN A 112 -11.56 -36.18 -2.78
CA ASN A 112 -12.79 -35.99 -2.03
C ASN A 112 -12.99 -34.48 -1.81
N ASP A 113 -14.08 -33.98 -2.36
CA ASP A 113 -14.59 -32.63 -2.21
C ASP A 113 -16.11 -32.77 -2.19
N SER A 114 -16.64 -32.91 -0.98
CA SER A 114 -18.02 -33.30 -0.73
C SER A 114 -19.00 -32.17 -1.00
N ASP A 115 -18.57 -30.92 -0.84
CA ASP A 115 -19.41 -29.72 -0.97
C ASP A 115 -19.16 -28.93 -2.27
N GLY A 116 -18.03 -29.18 -2.95
CA GLY A 116 -17.66 -28.66 -4.26
C GLY A 116 -17.02 -27.28 -4.22
N ASP A 117 -16.45 -26.86 -3.08
CA ASP A 117 -15.92 -25.50 -2.88
C ASP A 117 -14.45 -25.33 -3.35
N GLY A 118 -13.77 -26.45 -3.65
CA GLY A 118 -12.38 -26.49 -4.12
C GLY A 118 -11.33 -26.64 -3.01
N VAL A 119 -11.74 -26.84 -1.77
CA VAL A 119 -10.94 -27.31 -0.65
C VAL A 119 -11.20 -28.81 -0.47
N CYS A 120 -10.16 -29.60 -0.21
CA CYS A 120 -10.36 -31.04 -0.07
C CYS A 120 -10.87 -31.38 1.35
N ASP A 121 -11.79 -32.36 1.46
CA ASP A 121 -12.38 -32.81 2.73
C ASP A 121 -11.32 -33.07 3.82
N GLU A 122 -10.14 -33.57 3.44
CA GLU A 122 -9.03 -33.88 4.36
C GLU A 122 -8.34 -32.66 4.99
N ILE A 123 -8.54 -31.47 4.44
CA ILE A 123 -7.96 -30.20 4.91
C ILE A 123 -9.03 -29.15 5.24
N GLU A 124 -10.30 -29.53 5.26
CA GLU A 124 -11.38 -28.65 5.68
C GLU A 124 -11.22 -28.23 7.15
N VAL A 125 -11.31 -26.93 7.37
CA VAL A 125 -11.37 -26.35 8.71
C VAL A 125 -12.83 -26.02 9.00
N LEU A 126 -13.40 -26.74 9.96
CA LEU A 126 -14.78 -26.53 10.40
C LEU A 126 -14.88 -25.28 11.27
N GLY A 127 -15.80 -24.38 10.94
CA GLY A 127 -16.09 -23.20 11.75
C GLY A 127 -17.01 -22.22 11.03
N CYS A 128 -17.36 -21.11 11.66
CA CYS A 128 -18.28 -20.17 11.05
C CYS A 128 -17.62 -19.44 9.88
N THR A 129 -18.09 -19.66 8.66
CA THR A 129 -17.53 -19.06 7.43
C THR A 129 -18.09 -17.67 7.12
N ASN A 130 -19.08 -17.19 7.90
CA ASN A 130 -19.77 -15.93 7.62
C ASN A 130 -19.23 -14.76 8.46
N PRO A 131 -18.57 -13.76 7.85
CA PRO A 131 -17.96 -12.63 8.56
C PRO A 131 -18.93 -11.67 9.24
N LEU A 132 -20.25 -11.87 9.09
CA LEU A 132 -21.27 -11.10 9.80
C LEU A 132 -21.62 -11.68 11.17
N TYR A 133 -20.99 -12.77 11.60
CA TYR A 133 -21.23 -13.42 12.88
C TYR A 133 -20.01 -13.27 13.79
N LEU A 134 -20.24 -13.18 15.10
CA LEU A 134 -19.17 -13.04 16.10
C LEU A 134 -18.22 -14.24 16.09
N GLU A 135 -18.77 -15.44 15.82
CA GLU A 135 -18.01 -16.68 15.80
C GLU A 135 -17.25 -16.89 14.47
N TYR A 136 -17.24 -15.91 13.56
CA TYR A 136 -16.54 -16.00 12.28
C TYR A 136 -15.08 -16.41 12.47
N ASP A 137 -14.69 -17.50 11.82
CA ASP A 137 -13.32 -17.97 11.74
C ASP A 137 -12.81 -17.76 10.32
N ALA A 138 -11.81 -16.90 10.17
CA ALA A 138 -11.21 -16.60 8.88
C ALA A 138 -10.44 -17.80 8.28
N LEU A 139 -10.14 -18.82 9.07
CA LEU A 139 -9.52 -20.06 8.63
C LEU A 139 -10.54 -21.14 8.28
N ALA A 140 -11.81 -20.98 8.67
CA ALA A 140 -12.84 -21.97 8.35
C ALA A 140 -13.13 -22.01 6.85
N THR A 141 -13.12 -23.22 6.30
CA THR A 141 -13.44 -23.50 4.90
C THR A 141 -14.84 -24.10 4.76
N ASP A 142 -15.37 -24.77 5.79
CA ASP A 142 -16.75 -25.30 5.82
C ASP A 142 -17.50 -24.89 7.10
N ASP A 143 -18.80 -24.58 6.95
CA ASP A 143 -19.67 -24.09 8.03
C ASP A 143 -20.24 -25.25 8.85
N ASP A 144 -19.83 -25.34 10.11
CA ASP A 144 -20.25 -26.39 11.04
C ASP A 144 -21.48 -26.03 11.87
N ASP A 145 -22.27 -25.05 11.43
CA ASP A 145 -23.38 -24.43 12.15
C ASP A 145 -22.94 -23.69 13.44
N SER A 146 -21.66 -23.34 13.60
CA SER A 146 -21.18 -22.53 14.73
C SER A 146 -21.53 -21.04 14.63
N CYS A 147 -22.00 -20.55 13.47
CA CYS A 147 -22.51 -19.19 13.30
C CYS A 147 -23.82 -18.95 14.08
N LEU A 148 -23.72 -18.55 15.35
CA LEU A 148 -24.88 -18.37 16.23
C LEU A 148 -25.25 -16.90 16.45
N THR A 149 -24.25 -16.02 16.62
CA THR A 149 -24.45 -14.63 17.03
C THR A 149 -24.20 -13.69 15.86
N LEU A 150 -25.28 -13.27 15.18
CA LEU A 150 -25.20 -12.26 14.12
C LEU A 150 -24.78 -10.91 14.72
N LEU A 151 -23.71 -10.31 14.21
CA LEU A 151 -23.28 -8.94 14.52
C LEU A 151 -24.13 -7.97 13.69
N LEU A 152 -25.06 -7.28 14.35
CA LEU A 152 -25.86 -6.24 13.73
C LEU A 152 -25.48 -4.90 14.35
N ASP A 153 -24.69 -4.15 13.60
CA ASP A 153 -24.24 -2.81 13.93
C ASP A 153 -25.43 -1.85 14.08
N GLY A 154 -25.45 -1.12 15.20
CA GLY A 154 -26.34 0.01 15.42
C GLY A 154 -26.42 0.35 16.91
N CYS A 155 -26.98 1.50 17.23
CA CYS A 155 -27.08 1.91 18.62
C CYS A 155 -27.88 0.91 19.49
N THR A 156 -27.24 0.32 20.50
CA THR A 156 -27.83 -0.66 21.44
C THR A 156 -28.41 0.00 22.69
N ASP A 157 -28.10 1.27 22.95
CA ASP A 157 -28.64 2.01 24.10
C ASP A 157 -30.09 2.43 23.88
N SER A 158 -31.00 1.86 24.67
CA SER A 158 -32.44 2.18 24.65
C SER A 158 -32.81 3.64 24.93
N LEU A 159 -31.88 4.45 25.46
CA LEU A 159 -32.07 5.87 25.75
C LEU A 159 -31.65 6.78 24.57
N ALA A 160 -30.98 6.25 23.56
CA ALA A 160 -30.57 7.00 22.39
C ALA A 160 -31.69 7.15 21.35
N CYS A 161 -31.63 8.24 20.58
CA CYS A 161 -32.62 8.63 19.58
C CYS A 161 -32.66 7.74 18.35
N ASN A 162 -31.55 7.08 18.04
CA ASN A 162 -31.42 6.12 16.96
C ASN A 162 -31.23 4.68 17.47
N TYR A 163 -31.69 4.39 18.69
CA TYR A 163 -31.72 3.03 19.23
C TYR A 163 -32.34 2.03 18.23
N ASN A 164 -31.60 0.98 17.91
CA ASN A 164 -32.04 -0.12 17.08
C ASN A 164 -32.25 -1.38 17.94
N PRO A 165 -33.50 -1.81 18.19
CA PRO A 165 -33.77 -2.98 19.03
C PRO A 165 -33.31 -4.32 18.43
N ASN A 166 -32.85 -4.34 17.18
CA ASN A 166 -32.26 -5.53 16.58
C ASN A 166 -30.72 -5.50 16.59
N ALA A 167 -30.11 -4.35 16.95
CA ALA A 167 -28.67 -4.25 17.01
C ALA A 167 -28.15 -5.14 18.15
N THR A 168 -27.10 -5.89 17.86
CA THR A 168 -26.41 -6.77 18.80
C THR A 168 -25.03 -6.23 19.17
N ASP A 169 -24.53 -5.24 18.43
CA ASP A 169 -23.27 -4.54 18.69
C ASP A 169 -23.41 -3.04 18.43
N ASP A 170 -22.82 -2.22 19.30
CA ASP A 170 -22.92 -0.75 19.23
C ASP A 170 -21.84 -0.19 18.29
N ASP A 171 -22.28 0.36 17.17
CA ASP A 171 -21.41 0.98 16.18
C ASP A 171 -20.98 2.42 16.53
N GLY A 172 -21.32 2.87 17.75
CA GLY A 172 -21.07 4.23 18.22
C GLY A 172 -21.95 5.27 17.54
N SER A 173 -22.98 4.85 16.79
CA SER A 173 -23.92 5.77 16.15
C SER A 173 -24.90 6.40 17.13
N CYS A 174 -24.93 5.99 18.41
CA CYS A 174 -25.87 6.51 19.40
C CYS A 174 -25.86 8.05 19.47
N THR A 175 -27.02 8.62 19.17
CA THR A 175 -27.30 10.04 19.26
C THR A 175 -28.25 10.28 20.43
N TYR A 176 -27.91 11.23 21.28
CA TYR A 176 -28.74 11.62 22.42
C TYR A 176 -29.33 13.00 22.18
N PRO A 177 -30.43 13.35 22.88
CA PRO A 177 -30.90 14.72 22.91
C PRO A 177 -29.75 15.64 23.34
N THR A 178 -29.62 16.77 22.65
CA THR A 178 -28.51 17.72 22.88
C THR A 178 -28.49 18.28 24.30
N GLU A 179 -29.64 18.28 24.98
CA GLU A 179 -29.80 18.77 26.35
C GLU A 179 -30.79 17.88 27.11
N THR A 180 -30.62 17.73 28.43
CA THR A 180 -31.41 16.79 29.25
C THR A 180 -32.90 17.14 29.38
N TYR A 181 -33.29 18.36 29.03
CA TYR A 181 -34.67 18.86 29.03
C TYR A 181 -35.35 18.76 27.66
N LEU A 182 -34.64 18.25 26.63
CA LEU A 182 -35.17 17.98 25.30
C LEU A 182 -35.30 16.47 25.05
N ASP A 183 -36.28 16.09 24.24
CA ASP A 183 -36.41 14.75 23.70
C ASP A 183 -35.67 14.60 22.37
N CYS A 184 -35.76 13.42 21.77
CA CYS A 184 -35.07 13.07 20.54
C CYS A 184 -35.55 13.82 19.28
N ASN A 185 -36.69 14.50 19.35
CA ASN A 185 -37.18 15.37 18.28
C ASN A 185 -36.83 16.84 18.54
N GLY A 186 -36.15 17.14 19.65
CA GLY A 186 -35.89 18.51 20.09
C GLY A 186 -37.10 19.17 20.74
N ASP A 187 -38.08 18.39 21.20
CA ASP A 187 -39.24 18.89 21.94
C ASP A 187 -38.96 18.87 23.45
N CYS A 188 -39.58 19.74 24.23
CA CYS A 188 -39.39 19.79 25.68
C CYS A 188 -39.96 18.55 26.37
N VAL A 189 -39.18 17.93 27.26
CA VAL A 189 -39.64 16.81 28.11
C VAL A 189 -40.69 17.29 29.12
N THR A 190 -40.53 18.54 29.58
CA THR A 190 -41.43 19.27 30.46
C THR A 190 -41.65 20.67 29.89
N ASP A 191 -42.88 20.90 29.43
CA ASP A 191 -43.40 22.19 28.97
C ASP A 191 -44.84 22.28 29.51
N THR A 192 -44.96 22.93 30.65
CA THR A 192 -46.19 22.95 31.44
C THR A 192 -47.26 23.85 30.82
N ASP A 193 -46.87 24.93 30.14
CA ASP A 193 -47.79 25.92 29.59
C ASP A 193 -47.99 25.81 28.07
N GLY A 194 -47.14 25.04 27.38
CA GLY A 194 -47.24 24.65 25.98
C GLY A 194 -46.76 25.71 25.00
N ASP A 195 -45.91 26.64 25.43
CA ASP A 195 -45.42 27.75 24.60
C ASP A 195 -44.19 27.39 23.75
N GLY A 196 -43.59 26.22 23.99
CA GLY A 196 -42.42 25.70 23.27
C GLY A 196 -41.08 26.08 23.89
N ILE A 197 -41.06 26.70 25.08
CA ILE A 197 -39.87 26.91 25.91
C ILE A 197 -39.95 25.93 27.08
N CYS A 198 -38.87 25.18 27.32
CA CYS A 198 -38.90 24.16 28.36
C CYS A 198 -38.91 24.80 29.75
N ASP A 199 -39.64 24.21 30.71
CA ASP A 199 -39.83 24.74 32.07
C ASP A 199 -38.49 25.16 32.74
N GLU A 200 -37.40 24.41 32.53
CA GLU A 200 -36.07 24.70 33.07
C GLU A 200 -35.40 25.95 32.49
N LEU A 201 -35.81 26.38 31.30
CA LEU A 201 -35.35 27.58 30.61
C LEU A 201 -36.30 28.76 30.82
N GLU A 202 -37.37 28.58 31.60
CA GLU A 202 -38.30 29.65 31.86
C GLU A 202 -37.70 30.73 32.76
N ILE A 203 -37.79 31.98 32.29
CA ILE A 203 -37.40 33.15 33.05
C ILE A 203 -38.68 33.84 33.54
N PRO A 204 -39.01 33.76 34.85
CA PRO A 204 -40.24 34.35 35.37
C PRO A 204 -40.13 35.89 35.43
N GLY A 205 -41.09 36.58 34.83
CA GLY A 205 -41.15 38.04 34.78
C GLY A 205 -42.48 38.53 34.23
N CYS A 206 -42.56 39.79 33.83
CA CYS A 206 -43.71 40.25 33.05
C CYS A 206 -43.42 40.03 31.57
N THR A 207 -44.23 39.22 30.89
CA THR A 207 -44.09 38.91 29.46
C THR A 207 -44.87 39.87 28.55
N ASP A 208 -45.74 40.72 29.12
CA ASP A 208 -46.49 41.72 28.36
C ASP A 208 -45.59 42.92 28.02
N SER A 209 -45.18 43.00 26.75
CA SER A 209 -44.36 44.10 26.20
C SER A 209 -44.93 45.52 26.41
N THR A 210 -46.20 45.64 26.81
CA THR A 210 -46.84 46.93 27.07
C THR A 210 -46.79 47.37 28.54
N ALA A 211 -46.24 46.52 29.43
CA ALA A 211 -46.07 46.82 30.83
C ALA A 211 -44.74 47.54 31.13
N CYS A 212 -44.74 48.38 32.16
CA CYS A 212 -43.60 49.19 32.60
C CYS A 212 -42.45 48.42 33.22
N ASN A 213 -42.72 47.20 33.66
CA ASN A 213 -41.73 46.27 34.16
C ASN A 213 -41.66 45.02 33.28
N TYR A 214 -41.98 45.16 31.99
CA TYR A 214 -41.71 44.13 30.99
C TYR A 214 -40.24 43.74 31.03
N VAL A 215 -39.98 42.44 30.96
CA VAL A 215 -38.63 41.89 30.89
C VAL A 215 -38.54 41.14 29.58
N GLU A 216 -37.71 41.61 28.64
CA GLU A 216 -37.55 40.99 27.30
C GLU A 216 -37.10 39.53 27.38
N THR A 217 -36.34 39.19 28.42
CA THR A 217 -35.89 37.82 28.65
C THR A 217 -36.93 36.97 29.37
N ALA A 218 -38.05 37.53 29.84
CA ALA A 218 -39.05 36.73 30.53
C ALA A 218 -39.84 35.89 29.55
N THR A 219 -39.96 34.61 29.87
CA THR A 219 -40.69 33.62 29.08
C THR A 219 -41.92 33.12 29.83
N ASP A 220 -41.99 33.29 31.16
CA ASP A 220 -43.15 32.94 31.99
C ASP A 220 -43.71 34.19 32.71
N ASP A 221 -45.04 34.43 32.61
CA ASP A 221 -45.71 35.55 33.28
C ASP A 221 -46.06 35.21 34.74
N ASN A 222 -45.26 35.74 35.66
CA ASN A 222 -45.49 35.56 37.09
C ASN A 222 -46.57 36.49 37.68
N GLY A 223 -47.29 37.24 36.84
CA GLY A 223 -48.37 38.15 37.22
C GLY A 223 -47.88 39.48 37.81
N SER A 224 -46.63 39.86 37.57
CA SER A 224 -46.02 41.09 38.12
C SER A 224 -46.20 42.34 37.25
N CYS A 225 -46.83 42.24 36.07
CA CYS A 225 -46.99 43.36 35.13
C CYS A 225 -47.65 44.60 35.77
N SER A 226 -47.03 45.77 35.58
CA SER A 226 -47.45 47.08 36.07
C SER A 226 -47.57 48.05 34.90
N PHE A 227 -48.68 48.76 34.76
CA PHE A 227 -48.94 49.65 33.61
C PHE A 227 -48.91 51.15 34.02
N PRO A 228 -48.81 52.11 33.08
CA PRO A 228 -48.74 53.54 33.40
C PRO A 228 -49.93 54.04 34.23
N VAL A 229 -51.12 53.46 34.01
CA VAL A 229 -52.33 53.76 34.78
C VAL A 229 -52.21 53.37 36.26
N ASP A 230 -51.45 52.31 36.57
CA ASP A 230 -51.21 51.85 37.94
C ASP A 230 -50.20 52.76 38.68
N ILE A 231 -49.37 53.52 37.94
CA ILE A 231 -48.31 54.39 38.47
C ILE A 231 -48.74 55.86 38.55
N TYR A 232 -49.26 56.45 37.47
CA TYR A 232 -49.53 57.90 37.34
C TYR A 232 -51.02 58.26 37.41
N GLY A 233 -51.93 57.28 37.31
CA GLY A 233 -53.38 57.49 37.44
C GLY A 233 -54.07 58.05 36.20
N PHE A 234 -53.35 58.16 35.09
CA PHE A 234 -53.85 58.47 33.75
C PHE A 234 -53.02 57.68 32.74
N ASP A 235 -53.57 57.50 31.54
CA ASP A 235 -53.08 56.59 30.50
C ASP A 235 -52.53 57.31 29.27
N TYR A 236 -52.34 58.63 29.31
CA TYR A 236 -51.70 59.44 28.25
C TYR A 236 -50.20 59.70 28.51
N VAL A 237 -49.58 58.93 29.41
CA VAL A 237 -48.13 58.87 29.61
C VAL A 237 -47.65 57.43 29.58
N ASP A 238 -46.39 57.22 29.22
CA ASP A 238 -45.69 55.96 29.30
C ASP A 238 -45.20 55.67 30.72
N CYS A 239 -44.37 54.64 30.82
CA CYS A 239 -43.88 54.09 32.07
C CYS A 239 -42.88 54.99 32.81
N ASP A 240 -42.22 55.89 32.10
CA ASP A 240 -41.33 56.90 32.68
C ASP A 240 -42.04 58.23 32.93
N GLY A 241 -43.35 58.28 32.66
CA GLY A 241 -44.19 59.47 32.82
C GLY A 241 -44.01 60.46 31.66
N VAL A 242 -43.45 60.03 30.54
CA VAL A 242 -43.37 60.80 29.29
C VAL A 242 -44.69 60.65 28.55
N CYS A 243 -45.18 61.72 27.95
CA CYS A 243 -46.45 61.72 27.25
C CYS A 243 -46.49 60.72 26.08
N LEU A 244 -47.57 59.93 25.99
CA LEU A 244 -47.79 59.02 24.85
C LEU A 244 -48.08 59.78 23.56
N ASN A 245 -48.67 60.96 23.71
CA ASN A 245 -48.96 61.94 22.68
C ASN A 245 -48.44 63.27 23.21
N ASP A 246 -47.31 63.68 22.67
CA ASP A 246 -46.65 64.97 22.86
C ASP A 246 -46.01 65.23 21.51
N THR A 247 -46.83 65.77 20.62
CA THR A 247 -46.53 65.92 19.20
C THR A 247 -45.41 66.93 19.03
N ASP A 248 -45.27 67.89 19.95
CA ASP A 248 -44.25 68.94 19.91
C ASP A 248 -42.99 68.64 20.73
N GLY A 249 -43.05 67.67 21.65
CA GLY A 249 -41.94 67.17 22.46
C GLY A 249 -41.45 68.13 23.54
N ASP A 250 -42.23 69.16 23.87
CA ASP A 250 -41.83 70.21 24.82
C ASP A 250 -41.95 69.78 26.30
N GLY A 251 -42.44 68.57 26.53
CA GLY A 251 -42.66 67.96 27.84
C GLY A 251 -44.08 68.19 28.39
N VAL A 252 -44.99 68.70 27.56
CA VAL A 252 -46.43 68.82 27.82
C VAL A 252 -47.16 67.88 26.87
N CYS A 253 -48.05 67.02 27.38
CA CYS A 253 -48.77 66.10 26.49
C CYS A 253 -49.72 66.88 25.56
N ASP A 254 -49.94 66.42 24.33
CA ASP A 254 -50.85 66.96 23.32
C ASP A 254 -52.23 67.33 23.89
N GLU A 255 -52.76 66.47 24.78
CA GLU A 255 -54.02 66.70 25.48
C GLU A 255 -54.01 67.93 26.42
N ALA A 256 -52.86 68.60 26.57
CA ALA A 256 -52.56 69.76 27.41
C ALA A 256 -51.85 70.95 26.69
N GLU A 257 -51.59 70.89 25.37
CA GLU A 257 -50.82 71.89 24.57
C GLU A 257 -51.62 73.14 24.07
N ILE A 258 -50.89 74.22 23.70
CA ILE A 258 -51.35 75.50 23.13
C ILE A 258 -50.46 75.93 21.93
N SER A 259 -50.98 75.99 20.68
CA SER A 259 -50.16 76.24 19.46
C SER A 259 -49.91 77.71 19.00
N GLY A 260 -48.74 77.99 18.41
CA GLY A 260 -48.24 79.25 17.76
C GLY A 260 -46.70 79.24 17.50
N CYS A 261 -46.09 80.16 16.73
CA CYS A 261 -44.62 80.11 16.44
C CYS A 261 -43.72 80.28 17.69
N THR A 262 -42.77 79.39 17.96
CA THR A 262 -41.95 79.22 19.17
C THR A 262 -40.45 79.52 18.99
N ASP A 263 -39.97 79.85 17.79
CA ASP A 263 -38.55 80.21 17.58
C ASP A 263 -38.27 81.71 17.42
N SER A 264 -37.48 82.24 18.37
CA SER A 264 -37.09 83.65 18.48
C SER A 264 -36.30 84.25 17.30
N GLU A 265 -35.76 83.43 16.40
CA GLU A 265 -35.03 83.84 15.19
C GLU A 265 -35.91 83.77 13.91
N ALA A 266 -37.13 83.23 14.05
CA ALA A 266 -38.15 83.24 13.01
C ALA A 266 -38.52 84.65 12.62
N CYS A 267 -38.96 84.83 11.39
CA CYS A 267 -39.64 86.06 11.03
C CYS A 267 -40.99 86.29 11.79
N ASN A 268 -41.52 85.34 12.61
CA ASN A 268 -42.88 85.45 13.22
C ASN A 268 -43.21 84.74 14.59
N TYR A 269 -42.31 84.79 15.61
CA TYR A 269 -42.39 84.17 16.98
C TYR A 269 -43.44 84.67 18.04
N SER A 270 -43.85 83.81 19.01
CA SER A 270 -44.80 83.90 20.17
C SER A 270 -44.38 83.05 21.41
N ALA A 271 -44.64 83.52 22.65
CA ALA A 271 -44.09 82.93 23.91
C ALA A 271 -45.06 82.16 24.83
N ASP A 272 -46.38 82.22 24.60
CA ASP A 272 -47.37 81.39 25.29
C ASP A 272 -47.72 80.11 24.48
N ALA A 273 -47.11 80.00 23.30
CA ALA A 273 -47.18 78.79 22.49
C ALA A 273 -46.24 77.76 23.12
N THR A 274 -46.81 76.62 23.51
CA THR A 274 -46.05 75.41 23.84
C THR A 274 -45.70 74.68 22.53
N ASP A 275 -46.60 74.78 21.54
CA ASP A 275 -46.51 74.04 20.29
C ASP A 275 -46.28 74.95 19.07
N GLU A 276 -45.26 74.66 18.24
CA GLU A 276 -44.96 75.38 16.98
C GLU A 276 -45.98 75.03 15.89
N ASP A 277 -46.87 75.96 15.57
CA ASP A 277 -47.92 75.73 14.55
C ASP A 277 -47.42 75.80 13.09
N GLY A 278 -46.10 75.77 12.89
CA GLY A 278 -45.44 75.82 11.59
C GLY A 278 -45.59 77.17 10.90
N SER A 279 -45.90 78.22 11.67
CA SER A 279 -45.95 79.55 11.08
C SER A 279 -44.55 80.14 10.90
N CYS A 280 -43.49 79.68 11.60
CA CYS A 280 -42.14 80.27 11.55
C CYS A 280 -41.44 80.25 10.16
N THR A 281 -40.67 81.28 9.79
CA THR A 281 -40.06 81.44 8.44
C THR A 281 -38.59 81.96 8.42
N TYR A 282 -37.67 81.39 7.58
CA TYR A 282 -36.16 81.53 7.61
C TYR A 282 -35.38 81.32 6.27
N PRO A 283 -34.01 81.54 6.22
CA PRO A 283 -33.13 81.30 5.07
C PRO A 283 -32.63 79.85 4.75
N ALA A 284 -32.29 79.49 3.48
CA ALA A 284 -32.04 78.10 3.03
C ALA A 284 -30.63 77.48 3.25
N GLU A 285 -29.52 78.21 3.14
CA GLU A 285 -28.18 77.75 3.62
C GLU A 285 -27.30 78.97 3.97
N THR A 286 -26.19 78.81 4.69
CA THR A 286 -25.28 79.96 4.98
C THR A 286 -24.51 80.45 3.75
N TYR A 287 -24.29 79.55 2.79
CA TYR A 287 -23.83 79.85 1.44
C TYR A 287 -24.98 79.77 0.41
N LEU A 288 -26.23 79.93 0.88
CA LEU A 288 -27.43 80.31 0.12
C LEU A 288 -28.19 81.42 0.91
N ASP A 289 -29.46 81.75 0.61
CA ASP A 289 -30.27 82.72 1.39
C ASP A 289 -31.75 82.24 1.51
N CYS A 290 -32.72 83.05 1.97
CA CYS A 290 -34.15 82.60 2.09
C CYS A 290 -34.84 82.22 0.79
N ASP A 291 -34.16 82.40 -0.34
CA ASP A 291 -34.63 82.02 -1.65
C ASP A 291 -33.72 80.96 -2.35
N GLY A 292 -32.68 80.44 -1.69
CA GLY A 292 -32.03 79.16 -2.04
C GLY A 292 -31.12 79.12 -3.27
N VAL A 293 -30.26 80.12 -3.49
CA VAL A 293 -29.23 80.10 -4.58
C VAL A 293 -27.77 80.00 -4.07
N CYS A 294 -26.96 79.11 -4.66
CA CYS A 294 -25.54 78.89 -4.32
C CYS A 294 -24.74 80.20 -4.39
N LEU A 295 -23.99 80.51 -3.33
CA LEU A 295 -23.16 81.72 -3.30
C LEU A 295 -21.89 81.57 -4.15
N ASN A 296 -21.38 80.35 -4.48
CA ASN A 296 -20.27 80.07 -5.43
C ASN A 296 -20.30 78.62 -6.05
N ASP A 297 -20.27 78.51 -7.39
CA ASP A 297 -20.16 77.26 -8.22
C ASP A 297 -19.50 77.65 -9.57
N THR A 298 -18.37 77.02 -9.95
CA THR A 298 -17.48 77.52 -11.03
C THR A 298 -17.62 76.81 -12.37
N ASP A 299 -17.85 75.50 -12.39
CA ASP A 299 -18.04 74.75 -13.63
C ASP A 299 -19.52 74.45 -13.93
N GLY A 300 -20.41 74.74 -12.96
CA GLY A 300 -21.85 74.85 -13.16
C GLY A 300 -22.54 73.51 -13.32
N ASP A 301 -21.94 72.43 -12.83
CA ASP A 301 -22.51 71.10 -12.85
C ASP A 301 -23.51 70.85 -11.70
N GLY A 302 -23.69 71.85 -10.83
CA GLY A 302 -24.64 71.84 -9.71
C GLY A 302 -24.02 71.38 -8.39
N VAL A 303 -22.69 71.19 -8.34
CA VAL A 303 -21.94 70.92 -7.12
C VAL A 303 -21.17 72.18 -6.71
N CYS A 304 -21.20 72.52 -5.41
CA CYS A 304 -20.43 73.67 -4.91
C CYS A 304 -18.94 73.32 -4.88
N ASN A 305 -18.07 74.24 -5.32
CA ASN A 305 -16.62 74.05 -5.45
C ASN A 305 -15.90 73.42 -4.23
N GLU A 306 -16.46 73.54 -3.03
CA GLU A 306 -15.85 73.06 -1.79
C GLU A 306 -15.84 71.51 -1.62
N ILE A 307 -16.34 70.70 -2.59
CA ILE A 307 -16.54 69.24 -2.43
C ILE A 307 -16.12 68.31 -3.61
N GLU A 308 -15.12 68.68 -4.45
CA GLU A 308 -14.63 67.84 -5.58
C GLU A 308 -13.37 66.97 -5.28
N VAL A 309 -13.23 65.78 -5.90
CA VAL A 309 -12.11 64.80 -5.74
C VAL A 309 -11.52 64.31 -7.09
N VAL A 310 -10.18 64.30 -7.25
CA VAL A 310 -9.45 64.02 -8.52
C VAL A 310 -8.73 62.64 -8.60
N GLY A 311 -8.71 61.97 -9.77
CA GLY A 311 -7.99 60.68 -10.03
C GLY A 311 -8.29 59.99 -11.39
N CYS A 312 -7.72 58.78 -11.65
CA CYS A 312 -7.93 58.02 -12.91
C CYS A 312 -9.29 57.26 -12.93
N ILE A 313 -10.20 57.68 -13.81
CA ILE A 313 -11.57 57.12 -13.93
C ILE A 313 -11.75 56.07 -15.05
N ASP A 314 -10.67 55.62 -15.70
CA ASP A 314 -10.74 54.64 -16.79
C ASP A 314 -10.47 53.20 -16.29
N ILE A 315 -11.49 52.33 -16.39
CA ILE A 315 -11.50 50.97 -15.85
C ILE A 315 -10.52 50.02 -16.54
N GLU A 316 -10.03 50.36 -17.74
CA GLU A 316 -9.07 49.54 -18.50
C GLU A 316 -7.60 49.87 -18.19
N ALA A 317 -7.33 50.86 -17.33
CA ALA A 317 -5.99 51.21 -16.90
C ALA A 317 -5.51 50.30 -15.75
N CYS A 318 -4.24 49.89 -15.75
CA CYS A 318 -3.67 49.06 -14.67
C CYS A 318 -3.68 49.77 -13.28
N ASN A 319 -4.09 51.06 -13.17
CA ASN A 319 -4.18 51.85 -11.93
C ASN A 319 -5.50 52.65 -11.72
N TYR A 320 -6.63 52.17 -12.24
CA TYR A 320 -7.98 52.75 -12.05
C TYR A 320 -8.39 53.01 -10.57
N ASN A 321 -9.08 54.13 -10.29
CA ASN A 321 -9.62 54.48 -8.97
C ASN A 321 -11.11 54.91 -9.01
N GLU A 322 -11.97 54.17 -8.34
CA GLU A 322 -13.44 54.34 -8.35
C GLU A 322 -14.00 55.56 -7.60
N LEU A 323 -13.18 56.30 -6.85
CA LEU A 323 -13.62 57.44 -6.03
C LEU A 323 -13.32 58.83 -6.63
N ALA A 324 -12.75 58.88 -7.83
CA ALA A 324 -12.46 60.12 -8.52
C ALA A 324 -13.71 60.69 -9.20
N THR A 325 -14.08 61.94 -8.87
CA THR A 325 -15.18 62.67 -9.52
C THR A 325 -14.69 63.57 -10.65
N ASP A 326 -13.37 63.71 -10.82
CA ASP A 326 -12.74 64.48 -11.90
C ASP A 326 -11.38 63.89 -12.35
N LEU A 327 -11.07 63.94 -13.65
CA LEU A 327 -9.93 63.22 -14.27
C LEU A 327 -8.59 63.98 -14.13
N ASP A 328 -7.53 63.32 -13.64
CA ASP A 328 -6.21 63.94 -13.39
C ASP A 328 -5.05 63.47 -14.29
N ASP A 329 -5.35 62.79 -15.41
CA ASP A 329 -4.38 62.25 -16.40
C ASP A 329 -3.35 61.23 -15.84
N SER A 330 -3.64 60.57 -14.72
CA SER A 330 -2.71 59.63 -14.06
C SER A 330 -2.78 58.15 -14.52
N CYS A 331 -3.57 57.79 -15.53
CA CYS A 331 -3.79 56.39 -15.96
C CYS A 331 -2.58 55.74 -16.67
N THR A 332 -2.25 54.48 -16.34
CA THR A 332 -1.14 53.69 -16.90
C THR A 332 -1.59 52.34 -17.49
N TYR A 333 -0.99 51.90 -18.61
CA TYR A 333 -1.35 50.68 -19.37
C TYR A 333 -0.09 49.86 -19.74
N PRO A 334 -0.18 48.56 -20.12
CA PRO A 334 0.97 47.70 -20.46
C PRO A 334 1.78 48.23 -21.66
N GLU A 335 3.10 48.00 -21.68
CA GLU A 335 4.00 48.61 -22.68
C GLU A 335 3.89 48.02 -24.11
N GLU A 336 3.51 46.75 -24.28
CA GLU A 336 3.40 46.11 -25.61
C GLU A 336 2.15 45.20 -25.71
N ILE A 337 1.55 45.10 -26.89
CA ILE A 337 0.20 44.51 -27.09
C ILE A 337 0.12 42.98 -26.98
N TYR A 338 1.26 42.28 -27.00
CA TYR A 338 1.38 40.82 -26.91
C TYR A 338 1.87 40.36 -25.52
N LEU A 339 1.89 41.28 -24.54
CA LEU A 339 2.22 41.03 -23.14
C LEU A 339 1.11 41.57 -22.22
N ASP A 340 0.86 40.93 -21.07
CA ASP A 340 -0.13 41.40 -20.09
C ASP A 340 0.41 42.48 -19.10
N CYS A 341 -0.41 42.99 -18.15
CA CYS A 341 0.04 44.01 -17.16
C CYS A 341 1.19 43.50 -16.24
N ASN A 342 1.55 42.21 -16.27
CA ASN A 342 2.67 41.62 -15.52
C ASN A 342 3.90 41.30 -16.41
N GLY A 343 3.73 41.31 -17.73
CA GLY A 343 4.81 41.14 -18.71
C GLY A 343 4.94 39.74 -19.31
N ASP A 344 3.89 38.91 -19.27
CA ASP A 344 3.88 37.54 -19.81
C ASP A 344 3.27 37.48 -21.23
N CYS A 345 3.75 36.58 -22.11
CA CYS A 345 3.26 36.39 -23.49
C CYS A 345 1.76 36.01 -23.51
N ILE A 346 0.99 36.70 -24.34
CA ILE A 346 -0.46 36.45 -24.50
C ILE A 346 -0.74 35.19 -25.35
N ASP A 347 0.12 34.87 -26.32
CA ASP A 347 0.11 33.63 -27.11
C ASP A 347 1.57 33.10 -27.27
N ASP A 348 1.80 31.85 -26.85
CA ASP A 348 3.04 31.06 -26.94
C ASP A 348 2.62 29.59 -27.15
N ALA A 349 2.54 29.16 -28.41
CA ALA A 349 1.81 27.96 -28.78
C ALA A 349 2.55 26.66 -28.46
N ASP A 350 3.88 26.67 -28.46
CA ASP A 350 4.71 25.52 -28.14
C ASP A 350 5.41 25.63 -26.76
N GLY A 351 5.29 26.78 -26.09
CA GLY A 351 5.63 26.99 -24.69
C GLY A 351 7.12 27.13 -24.43
N ASP A 352 7.91 27.47 -25.45
CA ASP A 352 9.37 27.56 -25.35
C ASP A 352 9.86 28.91 -24.78
N GLY A 353 8.94 29.84 -24.55
CA GLY A 353 9.20 31.15 -23.95
C GLY A 353 9.58 32.24 -24.95
N VAL A 354 9.43 32.00 -26.26
CA VAL A 354 9.48 33.02 -27.31
C VAL A 354 8.07 33.19 -27.88
N CYS A 355 7.44 34.37 -27.72
CA CYS A 355 6.09 34.56 -28.27
C CYS A 355 6.09 34.36 -29.81
N ASP A 356 5.08 33.66 -30.34
CA ASP A 356 4.97 33.18 -31.73
C ASP A 356 5.35 34.21 -32.82
N GLU A 357 5.07 35.50 -32.61
CA GLU A 357 5.42 36.56 -33.56
C GLU A 357 6.93 36.84 -33.74
N LEU A 358 7.80 36.22 -32.93
CA LEU A 358 9.25 36.46 -32.90
C LEU A 358 10.12 35.32 -33.47
N GLU A 359 9.53 34.26 -34.02
CA GLU A 359 10.24 33.10 -34.56
C GLU A 359 10.93 33.34 -35.95
N ILE A 360 12.08 32.69 -36.19
CA ILE A 360 12.88 32.77 -37.42
C ILE A 360 13.05 31.37 -38.06
N LEU A 361 12.54 31.22 -39.29
CA LEU A 361 12.54 29.96 -40.06
C LEU A 361 13.87 29.65 -40.80
N GLY A 362 14.37 28.41 -40.74
CA GLY A 362 15.52 27.90 -41.53
C GLY A 362 16.01 26.52 -41.08
N CYS A 363 16.91 25.86 -41.85
CA CYS A 363 17.46 24.53 -41.48
C CYS A 363 18.16 24.53 -40.11
N THR A 364 17.51 23.94 -39.11
CA THR A 364 18.03 23.79 -37.73
C THR A 364 18.85 22.51 -37.53
N ASP A 365 18.91 21.61 -38.53
CA ASP A 365 19.72 20.39 -38.49
C ASP A 365 21.20 20.67 -38.81
N VAL A 366 22.03 20.56 -37.77
CA VAL A 366 23.50 20.70 -37.83
C VAL A 366 24.18 19.76 -38.83
N SER A 367 23.51 18.68 -39.25
CA SER A 367 24.06 17.61 -40.09
C SER A 367 23.92 17.89 -41.59
N ALA A 368 23.15 18.91 -41.95
CA ALA A 368 22.98 19.33 -43.34
C ALA A 368 24.19 20.12 -43.83
N CYS A 369 24.58 19.95 -45.11
CA CYS A 369 25.67 20.76 -45.68
C CYS A 369 25.32 22.29 -45.66
N ASN A 370 24.07 22.71 -45.33
CA ASN A 370 23.57 24.10 -45.31
C ASN A 370 22.88 24.58 -44.00
N TYR A 371 23.20 23.99 -42.85
CA TYR A 371 22.71 24.39 -41.50
C TYR A 371 22.82 25.91 -41.18
N ASN A 372 21.83 26.49 -40.47
CA ASN A 372 21.82 27.88 -39.99
C ASN A 372 21.58 28.02 -38.47
N LEU A 373 22.57 28.55 -37.76
CA LEU A 373 22.56 28.73 -36.30
C LEU A 373 21.57 29.77 -35.75
N LEU A 374 20.95 30.60 -36.60
CA LEU A 374 20.00 31.65 -36.16
C LEU A 374 18.53 31.28 -36.43
N ALA A 375 18.25 30.10 -36.97
CA ALA A 375 16.89 29.61 -37.09
C ALA A 375 16.40 29.17 -35.72
N THR A 376 15.25 29.70 -35.30
CA THR A 376 14.56 29.28 -34.08
C THR A 376 13.46 28.26 -34.38
N GLU A 377 13.09 28.07 -35.66
CA GLU A 377 12.14 27.05 -36.10
C GLU A 377 12.54 26.45 -37.47
N ASP A 378 12.36 25.13 -37.68
CA ASP A 378 12.81 24.43 -38.90
C ASP A 378 11.87 24.61 -40.10
N ASP A 379 12.42 24.89 -41.28
CA ASP A 379 11.66 25.12 -42.52
C ASP A 379 11.80 24.03 -43.59
N ASN A 380 12.41 22.89 -43.21
CA ASN A 380 12.71 21.74 -44.08
C ASN A 380 13.68 22.06 -45.25
N SER A 381 14.58 23.04 -45.12
CA SER A 381 15.51 23.44 -46.20
C SER A 381 16.87 22.71 -46.24
N CYS A 382 17.09 21.65 -45.45
CA CYS A 382 18.37 20.93 -45.31
C CYS A 382 18.80 20.06 -46.54
N GLU A 383 20.09 20.07 -46.97
CA GLU A 383 20.67 19.29 -48.11
C GLU A 383 21.96 18.51 -47.76
N TYR A 384 22.20 17.34 -48.40
CA TYR A 384 23.24 16.36 -48.00
C TYR A 384 24.08 15.68 -49.12
N ASP A 385 24.05 16.10 -50.40
CA ASP A 385 24.73 15.30 -51.47
C ASP A 385 26.07 15.87 -51.96
N THR A 386 26.23 17.19 -51.91
CA THR A 386 27.37 17.89 -52.55
C THR A 386 28.70 17.67 -51.85
N CYS A 387 28.66 16.99 -50.71
CA CYS A 387 29.79 16.80 -49.86
C CYS A 387 30.20 15.29 -49.72
N ALA A 388 29.81 14.39 -50.65
CA ALA A 388 29.98 12.91 -50.52
C ALA A 388 31.06 12.15 -51.40
N ASP A 389 31.91 11.25 -50.84
CA ASP A 389 32.89 10.32 -51.53
C ASP A 389 33.43 9.17 -50.60
N CYS A 390 34.38 8.30 -51.03
CA CYS A 390 35.12 7.37 -50.14
C CYS A 390 35.98 8.17 -49.16
N THR A 391 35.37 8.53 -48.05
CA THR A 391 36.00 9.22 -46.93
C THR A 391 36.80 8.27 -46.04
N ASP A 392 36.95 6.99 -46.39
CA ASP A 392 37.67 5.99 -45.58
C ASP A 392 39.18 6.03 -45.85
N PRO A 393 40.01 6.45 -44.86
CA PRO A 393 41.47 6.51 -44.98
C PRO A 393 42.18 5.16 -45.10
N GLU A 394 41.52 4.06 -44.73
CA GLU A 394 42.11 2.70 -44.69
C GLU A 394 41.95 1.96 -46.02
N ALA A 395 41.03 2.43 -46.86
CA ALA A 395 40.91 1.99 -48.23
C ALA A 395 42.14 2.42 -49.02
N CYS A 396 42.67 1.54 -49.88
CA CYS A 396 43.80 1.91 -50.73
C CYS A 396 43.41 3.06 -51.73
N ASN A 397 42.14 3.57 -51.76
CA ASN A 397 41.61 4.66 -52.61
C ASN A 397 40.91 5.87 -51.91
N TYR A 398 41.19 6.16 -50.63
CA TYR A 398 40.67 7.31 -49.84
C TYR A 398 40.71 8.72 -50.49
N ASN A 399 39.67 9.56 -50.26
CA ASN A 399 39.62 11.00 -50.57
C ASN A 399 39.34 11.91 -49.34
N PRO A 400 40.26 12.82 -48.95
CA PRO A 400 40.14 13.64 -47.74
C PRO A 400 39.24 14.91 -47.83
N ASN A 401 38.59 15.18 -48.96
CA ASN A 401 37.74 16.39 -49.12
C ASN A 401 36.23 16.12 -49.08
N ALA A 402 35.81 14.88 -48.86
CA ALA A 402 34.40 14.55 -48.67
C ALA A 402 34.02 14.61 -47.18
N THR A 403 32.84 15.13 -46.89
CA THR A 403 32.24 15.20 -45.55
C THR A 403 31.02 14.30 -45.40
N ILE A 404 30.64 13.57 -46.45
CA ILE A 404 29.59 12.53 -46.49
C ILE A 404 30.20 11.29 -47.20
N GLY A 405 29.90 10.06 -46.76
CA GLY A 405 30.61 8.84 -47.21
C GLY A 405 29.88 8.08 -48.34
N LEU A 406 30.61 7.44 -49.27
CA LEU A 406 30.06 6.52 -50.31
C LEU A 406 30.73 5.13 -50.29
N ASP A 407 29.97 4.07 -50.63
CA ASP A 407 30.40 2.65 -50.63
C ASP A 407 31.21 2.24 -51.88
N ASN A 408 32.39 2.81 -52.10
CA ASN A 408 33.24 2.49 -53.25
C ASN A 408 34.74 2.32 -52.91
N CYS A 409 35.05 1.83 -51.71
CA CYS A 409 36.40 1.68 -51.17
C CYS A 409 37.03 0.27 -51.46
N GLU A 410 38.36 0.16 -51.69
CA GLU A 410 39.10 -1.10 -52.00
C GLU A 410 40.20 -1.46 -50.95
N TYR A 411 40.39 -2.76 -50.59
CA TYR A 411 41.23 -3.23 -49.46
C TYR A 411 42.14 -4.47 -49.78
N PRO A 412 43.22 -4.74 -49.01
CA PRO A 412 44.15 -5.88 -49.21
C PRO A 412 43.70 -7.24 -48.56
N PRO A 413 44.36 -8.39 -48.86
CA PRO A 413 44.06 -9.70 -48.26
C PRO A 413 44.29 -9.76 -46.74
N VAL A 414 43.49 -10.59 -46.04
CA VAL A 414 43.51 -10.67 -44.57
C VAL A 414 44.89 -11.07 -44.02
N GLY A 415 45.45 -10.23 -43.16
CA GLY A 415 46.77 -10.39 -42.52
C GLY A 415 47.95 -9.78 -43.27
N TYR A 416 47.70 -9.08 -44.38
CA TYR A 416 48.74 -8.51 -45.24
C TYR A 416 48.38 -7.11 -45.76
N ASN A 417 49.36 -6.20 -45.79
CA ASN A 417 49.16 -4.82 -46.27
C ASN A 417 49.03 -4.76 -47.80
N CYS A 418 48.70 -3.57 -48.35
CA CYS A 418 48.63 -3.34 -49.80
C CYS A 418 49.99 -3.64 -50.54
N ALA A 419 51.08 -4.01 -49.84
CA ALA A 419 52.36 -4.49 -50.40
C ALA A 419 52.67 -6.00 -50.21
N GLY A 420 51.89 -6.74 -49.39
CA GLY A 420 51.98 -8.20 -49.24
C GLY A 420 52.97 -8.72 -48.17
N GLU A 421 53.35 -7.89 -47.20
CA GLU A 421 54.08 -8.31 -46.00
C GLU A 421 53.08 -8.68 -44.90
N CYS A 422 53.46 -9.59 -44.00
CA CYS A 422 52.62 -9.92 -42.85
C CYS A 422 52.46 -8.67 -42.00
N ASP A 423 51.21 -8.27 -41.77
CA ASP A 423 50.93 -7.03 -41.06
C ASP A 423 51.30 -7.10 -39.59
N SER A 424 51.23 -8.30 -39.02
CA SER A 424 51.38 -8.51 -37.60
C SER A 424 51.76 -9.96 -37.27
N ASP A 425 52.69 -10.08 -36.33
CA ASP A 425 53.24 -11.27 -35.67
C ASP A 425 53.45 -10.78 -34.22
N ILE A 426 52.37 -10.80 -33.44
CA ILE A 426 52.21 -10.02 -32.20
C ILE A 426 53.13 -10.55 -31.11
N ASP A 427 53.16 -11.87 -30.95
CA ASP A 427 53.96 -12.53 -29.93
C ASP A 427 55.39 -12.83 -30.41
N GLY A 428 55.64 -12.74 -31.72
CA GLY A 428 56.95 -12.92 -32.30
C GLY A 428 57.41 -14.38 -32.31
N ASP A 429 56.48 -15.33 -32.23
CA ASP A 429 56.77 -16.77 -32.26
C ASP A 429 57.15 -17.25 -33.68
N GLY A 430 56.86 -16.43 -34.70
CA GLY A 430 57.20 -16.63 -36.10
C GLY A 430 56.07 -17.16 -36.99
N LEU A 431 54.84 -17.25 -36.47
CA LEU A 431 53.61 -17.45 -37.23
C LEU A 431 52.91 -16.09 -37.42
N CYS A 432 52.30 -15.88 -38.59
CA CYS A 432 51.46 -14.70 -38.76
C CYS A 432 50.19 -14.92 -37.96
N ASP A 433 49.81 -13.95 -37.13
CA ASP A 433 48.65 -13.97 -36.21
C ASP A 433 47.40 -14.63 -36.83
N VAL A 434 47.14 -14.36 -38.11
CA VAL A 434 45.97 -14.91 -38.85
C VAL A 434 46.02 -16.42 -39.14
N ASN A 435 47.14 -17.08 -38.88
CA ASN A 435 47.36 -18.53 -39.06
C ASN A 435 47.88 -19.21 -37.79
N ASP A 436 47.98 -18.46 -36.70
CA ASP A 436 48.31 -18.98 -35.39
C ASP A 436 47.01 -19.37 -34.66
N ILE A 437 47.04 -20.49 -33.92
CA ILE A 437 45.93 -20.87 -33.04
C ILE A 437 45.96 -20.01 -31.78
N CYS A 438 47.15 -19.55 -31.37
CA CYS A 438 47.38 -18.67 -30.22
C CYS A 438 48.08 -17.37 -30.66
N PRO A 439 47.43 -16.51 -31.46
CA PRO A 439 48.07 -15.36 -32.15
C PRO A 439 48.70 -14.27 -31.29
N ASN A 440 48.57 -14.36 -29.98
CA ASN A 440 49.03 -13.35 -29.04
C ASN A 440 49.86 -13.95 -27.91
N ASP A 441 50.06 -15.27 -27.90
CA ASP A 441 50.75 -15.94 -26.84
C ASP A 441 51.98 -16.69 -27.38
N PRO A 442 53.18 -16.21 -27.04
CA PRO A 442 54.41 -16.86 -27.49
C PRO A 442 54.63 -18.23 -26.86
N ASN A 443 53.91 -18.59 -25.80
CA ASN A 443 54.01 -19.90 -25.15
C ASN A 443 53.10 -20.95 -25.79
N ASN A 444 52.06 -20.50 -26.50
CA ASN A 444 51.02 -21.34 -27.10
C ASN A 444 50.34 -22.21 -26.02
N ASP A 445 49.52 -23.19 -26.42
CA ASP A 445 48.91 -24.20 -25.52
C ASP A 445 49.99 -25.07 -24.82
N ALA A 446 50.33 -24.77 -23.56
CA ALA A 446 51.47 -25.34 -22.85
C ALA A 446 51.20 -26.69 -22.18
N ASP A 447 49.99 -26.93 -21.67
CA ASP A 447 49.61 -28.19 -21.03
C ASP A 447 48.91 -29.18 -22.00
N GLY A 448 48.48 -28.69 -23.17
CA GLY A 448 48.02 -29.47 -24.30
C GLY A 448 46.53 -29.79 -24.29
N ASP A 449 45.73 -29.00 -23.58
CA ASP A 449 44.27 -29.15 -23.46
C ASP A 449 43.50 -28.57 -24.67
N GLY A 450 44.16 -27.75 -25.50
CA GLY A 450 43.62 -27.10 -26.69
C GLY A 450 43.20 -25.64 -26.50
N ILE A 451 43.49 -25.04 -25.35
CA ILE A 451 43.28 -23.62 -25.01
C ILE A 451 44.65 -22.92 -25.00
N CYS A 452 44.71 -21.67 -25.44
CA CYS A 452 45.98 -20.91 -25.41
C CYS A 452 46.24 -20.39 -24.00
N ASP A 453 47.48 -20.49 -23.49
CA ASP A 453 47.81 -20.14 -22.09
C ASP A 453 47.40 -18.74 -21.66
N ASP A 454 47.35 -17.78 -22.59
CA ASP A 454 46.96 -16.40 -22.29
C ASP A 454 45.45 -16.24 -22.02
N ILE A 455 44.65 -17.21 -22.45
CA ILE A 455 43.19 -17.27 -22.24
C ILE A 455 42.75 -18.50 -21.44
N ASP A 456 43.66 -19.42 -21.16
CA ASP A 456 43.42 -20.52 -20.25
C ASP A 456 43.42 -19.98 -18.81
N SER A 457 42.33 -20.24 -18.09
CA SER A 457 42.26 -19.91 -16.67
C SER A 457 43.18 -20.80 -15.85
N CYS A 458 43.55 -21.97 -16.40
CA CYS A 458 44.38 -22.99 -15.78
C CYS A 458 45.58 -23.40 -16.65
N PRO A 459 46.48 -22.47 -17.03
CA PRO A 459 47.51 -22.68 -18.08
C PRO A 459 48.55 -23.79 -17.83
N ASP A 460 48.53 -24.40 -16.64
CA ASP A 460 49.48 -25.42 -16.21
C ASP A 460 48.75 -26.71 -15.76
N ASP A 461 47.41 -26.76 -15.84
CA ASP A 461 46.57 -27.85 -15.36
C ASP A 461 45.61 -28.37 -16.44
N PRO A 462 45.93 -29.54 -17.06
CA PRO A 462 45.19 -30.06 -18.22
C PRO A 462 43.83 -30.69 -17.86
N ILE A 463 43.42 -30.64 -16.59
CA ILE A 463 42.08 -31.01 -16.12
C ILE A 463 41.19 -29.76 -15.96
N ASN A 464 41.82 -28.59 -15.92
CA ASN A 464 41.25 -27.26 -15.86
C ASN A 464 40.36 -27.08 -14.61
N ASP A 465 39.15 -26.57 -14.81
CA ASP A 465 38.12 -26.30 -13.81
C ASP A 465 36.92 -27.22 -14.15
N PRO A 466 36.91 -28.48 -13.66
CA PRO A 466 35.92 -29.48 -14.06
C PRO A 466 34.50 -29.17 -13.60
N ASP A 467 34.35 -28.45 -12.49
CA ASP A 467 33.06 -28.12 -11.90
C ASP A 467 32.59 -26.69 -12.25
N GLY A 468 33.49 -25.85 -12.78
CA GLY A 468 33.20 -24.55 -13.38
C GLY A 468 33.13 -23.40 -12.36
N ASP A 469 33.76 -23.54 -11.19
CA ASP A 469 33.71 -22.57 -10.09
C ASP A 469 34.70 -21.38 -10.25
N GLY A 470 35.60 -21.47 -11.23
CA GLY A 470 36.61 -20.46 -11.54
C GLY A 470 37.96 -20.66 -10.83
N VAL A 471 38.15 -21.80 -10.14
CA VAL A 471 39.39 -22.24 -9.51
C VAL A 471 39.87 -23.50 -10.22
N CYS A 472 41.18 -23.61 -10.44
CA CYS A 472 41.73 -24.81 -11.06
C CYS A 472 41.69 -25.97 -10.07
N ASP A 473 41.41 -27.18 -10.53
CA ASP A 473 41.28 -28.41 -9.71
C ASP A 473 42.45 -28.58 -8.72
N VAL A 474 43.67 -28.22 -9.13
CA VAL A 474 44.87 -28.31 -8.28
C VAL A 474 44.94 -27.30 -7.12
N ASP A 475 44.18 -26.22 -7.21
CA ASP A 475 44.17 -25.08 -6.29
C ASP A 475 42.90 -25.01 -5.42
N GLU A 476 41.99 -25.98 -5.56
CA GLU A 476 40.77 -26.06 -4.76
C GLU A 476 41.03 -26.29 -3.27
N ILE A 477 40.20 -25.67 -2.43
CA ILE A 477 40.20 -25.80 -0.98
C ILE A 477 38.88 -26.43 -0.54
N LEU A 478 38.97 -27.66 -0.04
CA LEU A 478 37.84 -28.42 0.49
C LEU A 478 37.29 -27.81 1.79
N GLY A 479 35.98 -27.57 1.86
CA GLY A 479 35.27 -27.12 3.06
C GLY A 479 33.77 -26.90 2.79
N CYS A 480 33.08 -26.18 3.68
CA CYS A 480 31.69 -25.80 3.45
C CYS A 480 31.63 -24.47 2.67
N THR A 481 31.07 -24.49 1.46
CA THR A 481 30.92 -23.36 0.55
C THR A 481 29.54 -22.68 0.65
N ASP A 482 28.57 -23.31 1.32
CA ASP A 482 27.23 -22.74 1.49
C ASP A 482 27.23 -21.59 2.50
N PRO A 483 26.95 -20.33 2.08
CA PRO A 483 26.90 -19.17 2.97
C PRO A 483 25.76 -19.21 4.00
N GLU A 484 24.80 -20.13 3.86
CA GLU A 484 23.69 -20.34 4.81
C GLU A 484 24.06 -21.36 5.93
N ALA A 485 25.18 -22.06 5.80
CA ALA A 485 25.66 -22.98 6.84
C ALA A 485 26.39 -22.25 7.98
N CYS A 486 26.24 -22.73 9.21
CA CYS A 486 26.85 -22.12 10.40
C CYS A 486 28.39 -22.19 10.39
N ASN A 487 28.98 -23.11 9.63
CA ASN A 487 30.41 -23.30 9.49
C ASN A 487 30.93 -22.99 8.07
N TYR A 488 30.23 -22.14 7.32
CA TYR A 488 30.67 -21.63 6.03
C TYR A 488 32.11 -21.13 6.04
N ASP A 489 32.97 -21.66 5.18
CA ASP A 489 34.36 -21.21 5.00
C ASP A 489 34.47 -20.38 3.71
N LEU A 490 34.69 -19.08 3.87
CA LEU A 490 34.88 -18.14 2.75
C LEU A 490 36.11 -18.48 1.86
N LEU A 491 37.02 -19.32 2.35
CA LEU A 491 38.18 -19.80 1.57
C LEU A 491 37.95 -21.16 0.94
N ALA A 492 36.85 -21.87 1.26
CA ALA A 492 36.52 -23.10 0.58
C ALA A 492 36.02 -22.80 -0.83
N THR A 493 36.53 -23.57 -1.78
CA THR A 493 36.15 -23.49 -3.19
C THR A 493 35.39 -24.75 -3.61
N GLU A 494 35.57 -25.88 -2.89
CA GLU A 494 34.87 -27.15 -3.17
C GLU A 494 34.16 -27.70 -1.91
N GLU A 495 32.91 -28.14 -2.06
CA GLU A 495 32.09 -28.75 -1.01
C GLU A 495 32.56 -30.15 -0.60
N ASP A 496 32.98 -30.31 0.66
CA ASP A 496 33.40 -31.62 1.20
C ASP A 496 32.31 -32.35 2.02
N GLY A 497 31.12 -31.75 2.11
CA GLY A 497 29.97 -32.27 2.86
C GLY A 497 30.03 -31.98 4.37
N SER A 498 30.86 -31.01 4.79
CA SER A 498 30.97 -30.59 6.19
C SER A 498 29.96 -29.54 6.65
N CYS A 499 29.07 -29.03 5.79
CA CYS A 499 28.11 -27.98 6.15
C CYS A 499 27.13 -28.39 7.27
N GLU A 500 27.04 -27.57 8.31
CA GLU A 500 26.13 -27.70 9.45
C GLU A 500 25.06 -26.60 9.39
N TYR A 501 23.79 -27.00 9.39
CA TYR A 501 22.64 -26.10 9.31
C TYR A 501 21.86 -26.09 10.62
N ALA A 502 21.46 -24.90 11.07
CA ALA A 502 20.52 -24.75 12.16
C ALA A 502 19.10 -25.12 11.67
N VAL A 503 18.35 -25.91 12.44
CA VAL A 503 17.01 -26.39 12.10
C VAL A 503 16.04 -26.12 13.25
N GLY A 504 14.79 -25.81 12.93
CA GLY A 504 13.80 -25.48 13.97
C GLY A 504 14.08 -24.11 14.60
N CYS A 505 14.22 -24.07 15.93
CA CYS A 505 14.48 -22.84 16.68
C CYS A 505 15.96 -22.48 16.82
N ASP A 506 16.86 -23.42 16.46
CA ASP A 506 18.30 -23.22 16.51
C ASP A 506 18.73 -22.06 15.60
N TYR A 507 19.79 -21.35 15.99
CA TYR A 507 20.39 -20.31 15.17
C TYR A 507 21.92 -20.36 15.23
N CYS A 508 22.58 -19.89 14.17
CA CYS A 508 24.03 -19.77 14.18
C CYS A 508 24.46 -18.63 15.11
N SER A 509 25.57 -18.79 15.84
CA SER A 509 26.11 -17.77 16.78
C SER A 509 26.50 -16.41 16.15
N GLY A 510 26.17 -16.16 14.89
CA GLY A 510 26.24 -14.87 14.21
C GLY A 510 27.47 -14.67 13.32
N ASP A 511 28.42 -15.60 13.32
CA ASP A 511 29.65 -15.51 12.54
C ASP A 511 29.58 -16.48 11.35
N THR A 512 29.36 -15.96 10.13
CA THR A 512 29.38 -16.71 8.86
C THR A 512 30.79 -16.77 8.26
N ASP A 513 31.83 -16.79 9.09
CA ASP A 513 33.24 -16.82 8.66
C ASP A 513 33.96 -18.14 9.05
N GLY A 514 33.18 -19.19 9.27
CA GLY A 514 33.66 -20.53 9.63
C GLY A 514 33.96 -20.69 11.12
N THR A 515 33.70 -19.66 11.93
CA THR A 515 33.81 -19.72 13.40
C THR A 515 32.47 -19.89 14.13
N GLY A 516 31.37 -19.83 13.39
CA GLY A 516 30.02 -20.04 13.90
C GLY A 516 29.79 -21.47 14.40
N VAL A 517 28.91 -21.59 15.39
CA VAL A 517 28.41 -22.87 15.91
C VAL A 517 26.89 -22.80 16.01
N ILE A 518 26.22 -23.96 15.94
CA ILE A 518 24.79 -24.06 16.22
C ILE A 518 24.55 -23.72 17.69
N VAL A 519 23.70 -22.73 17.94
CA VAL A 519 23.20 -22.33 19.26
C VAL A 519 21.76 -22.80 19.35
N ASP A 520 21.49 -23.54 20.42
CA ASP A 520 20.14 -23.97 20.81
C ASP A 520 19.27 -22.73 21.05
N GLY A 521 18.15 -22.63 20.33
CA GLY A 521 17.24 -21.48 20.37
C GLY A 521 15.85 -21.82 20.90
N ASP A 522 15.71 -22.95 21.58
CA ASP A 522 14.56 -23.35 22.40
C ASP A 522 15.13 -23.90 23.73
N THR A 523 15.57 -22.97 24.58
CA THR A 523 16.39 -23.28 25.76
C THR A 523 15.63 -24.14 26.79
N ASP A 524 14.30 -24.09 26.81
CA ASP A 524 13.46 -24.80 27.78
C ASP A 524 12.67 -25.99 27.20
N GLU A 525 12.83 -26.26 25.91
CA GLU A 525 12.24 -27.37 25.14
C GLU A 525 10.69 -27.38 25.14
N ASP A 526 10.06 -26.21 25.22
CA ASP A 526 8.60 -26.08 25.23
C ASP A 526 7.97 -26.02 23.82
N GLY A 527 8.81 -25.85 22.79
CA GLY A 527 8.43 -25.80 21.39
C GLY A 527 8.19 -24.38 20.85
N VAL A 528 8.43 -23.34 21.64
CA VAL A 528 8.46 -21.93 21.22
C VAL A 528 9.91 -21.46 21.21
N CYS A 529 10.35 -20.86 20.10
CA CYS A 529 11.73 -20.40 20.00
C CYS A 529 11.99 -19.19 20.92
N ASP A 530 13.18 -19.09 21.52
CA ASP A 530 13.62 -18.05 22.47
C ASP A 530 13.35 -16.59 21.99
N TYR A 531 13.34 -16.34 20.68
CA TYR A 531 13.08 -15.00 20.11
C TYR A 531 11.59 -14.71 19.87
N ASN A 532 10.77 -15.76 19.82
CA ASN A 532 9.31 -15.69 19.78
C ASN A 532 8.71 -15.79 21.18
N GLU A 533 9.55 -15.95 22.21
CA GLU A 533 9.09 -15.95 23.59
C GLU A 533 8.56 -14.59 23.98
N ILE A 534 7.28 -14.56 24.33
CA ILE A 534 6.64 -13.38 24.90
C ILE A 534 6.69 -13.56 26.42
N LEU A 535 7.58 -12.79 27.05
CA LEU A 535 7.75 -12.74 28.50
C LEU A 535 6.51 -12.13 29.15
N GLY A 536 5.86 -12.89 30.03
CA GLY A 536 4.72 -12.41 30.79
C GLY A 536 4.21 -13.47 31.76
N CYS A 537 3.01 -13.25 32.29
CA CYS A 537 2.39 -14.20 33.19
C CYS A 537 1.62 -15.26 32.38
N THR A 538 2.09 -16.50 32.42
CA THR A 538 1.55 -17.66 31.69
C THR A 538 0.48 -18.43 32.48
N ASP A 539 0.25 -18.07 33.75
CA ASP A 539 -0.73 -18.71 34.62
C ASP A 539 -2.14 -18.12 34.41
N PRO A 540 -3.11 -18.86 33.84
CA PRO A 540 -4.46 -18.35 33.60
C PRO A 540 -5.24 -17.96 34.86
N GLU A 541 -4.74 -18.33 36.05
CA GLU A 541 -5.33 -17.99 37.34
C GLU A 541 -4.78 -16.68 37.94
N ALA A 542 -3.79 -16.05 37.30
CA ALA A 542 -3.23 -14.77 37.72
C ALA A 542 -3.97 -13.58 37.08
N CYS A 543 -3.97 -12.46 37.81
CA CYS A 543 -4.67 -11.23 37.48
C CYS A 543 -4.13 -10.52 36.23
N ASN A 544 -2.84 -10.68 35.96
CA ASN A 544 -2.16 -10.13 34.80
C ASN A 544 -1.75 -11.24 33.82
N TYR A 545 -2.49 -12.35 33.80
CA TYR A 545 -2.33 -13.40 32.80
C TYR A 545 -2.33 -12.79 31.39
N ASP A 546 -1.28 -13.08 30.64
CA ASP A 546 -1.12 -12.65 29.26
C ASP A 546 -1.35 -13.86 28.36
N LEU A 547 -2.43 -13.81 27.57
CA LEU A 547 -2.79 -14.88 26.63
C LEU A 547 -1.74 -15.09 25.53
N LEU A 548 -0.88 -14.08 25.31
CA LEU A 548 0.22 -14.16 24.36
C LEU A 548 1.54 -14.56 25.03
N ALA A 549 1.65 -14.53 26.36
CA ALA A 549 2.87 -14.92 27.03
C ALA A 549 3.14 -16.41 26.85
N THR A 550 4.31 -16.72 26.35
CA THR A 550 4.78 -18.09 26.15
C THR A 550 5.82 -18.48 27.20
N GLU A 551 6.46 -17.52 27.87
CA GLU A 551 7.43 -17.78 28.95
C GLU A 551 7.11 -16.95 30.21
N GLU A 552 7.21 -17.59 31.39
CA GLU A 552 6.90 -17.02 32.69
C GLU A 552 8.02 -16.12 33.23
N ASP A 553 7.81 -14.80 33.22
CA ASP A 553 8.84 -13.82 33.65
C ASP A 553 8.80 -13.52 35.17
N GLY A 554 7.89 -14.16 35.90
CA GLY A 554 7.66 -13.96 37.32
C GLY A 554 6.87 -12.70 37.64
N SER A 555 6.22 -12.10 36.63
CA SER A 555 5.29 -10.98 36.81
C SER A 555 3.92 -11.40 37.30
N CYS A 556 3.57 -12.70 37.39
CA CYS A 556 2.25 -13.13 37.84
C CYS A 556 1.84 -12.53 39.19
N GLU A 557 0.83 -11.67 39.15
CA GLU A 557 0.13 -11.11 40.29
C GLU A 557 -1.16 -11.89 40.51
N TYR A 558 -1.41 -12.33 41.74
CA TYR A 558 -2.58 -13.14 42.08
C TYR A 558 -3.55 -12.33 42.93
N ALA A 559 -4.85 -12.59 42.75
CA ALA A 559 -5.89 -11.92 43.50
C ALA A 559 -5.73 -12.16 45.01
N ILE A 560 -5.82 -11.08 45.79
CA ILE A 560 -5.76 -11.13 47.25
C ILE A 560 -7.15 -10.95 47.87
N ILE A 561 -7.28 -11.28 49.15
CA ILE A 561 -8.53 -11.14 49.90
C ILE A 561 -8.62 -9.71 50.44
N TRP A 562 -9.69 -9.00 50.07
CA TRP A 562 -10.03 -7.68 50.56
C TRP A 562 -11.16 -7.76 51.58
N TYR A 563 -11.12 -6.90 52.61
CA TYR A 563 -12.08 -6.90 53.71
C TYR A 563 -12.88 -5.61 53.75
N LEU A 564 -14.21 -5.72 53.91
CA LEU A 564 -15.11 -4.58 53.88
C LEU A 564 -14.86 -3.65 55.08
N ASP A 565 -14.62 -2.37 54.80
CA ASP A 565 -14.41 -1.30 55.78
C ASP A 565 -15.66 -0.39 55.82
N ILE A 566 -16.66 -0.82 56.59
CA ILE A 566 -17.95 -0.12 56.69
C ILE A 566 -17.83 1.19 57.49
N ASP A 567 -16.93 1.27 58.47
CA ASP A 567 -16.78 2.43 59.34
C ASP A 567 -15.69 3.41 58.90
N GLY A 568 -14.94 3.08 57.85
CA GLY A 568 -14.01 3.95 57.13
C GLY A 568 -12.75 4.27 57.93
N ASP A 569 -12.33 3.34 58.79
CA ASP A 569 -11.19 3.53 59.69
C ASP A 569 -9.85 3.04 59.11
N GLY A 570 -9.90 2.35 57.96
CA GLY A 570 -8.75 1.84 57.23
C GLY A 570 -8.39 0.39 57.54
N ASP A 571 -9.10 -0.30 58.45
CA ASP A 571 -8.90 -1.71 58.79
C ASP A 571 -10.21 -2.52 58.55
N GLY A 572 -10.18 -3.52 57.66
CA GLY A 572 -11.40 -4.29 57.33
C GLY A 572 -11.74 -5.36 58.37
N ASP A 573 -13.00 -5.43 58.81
CA ASP A 573 -13.49 -6.40 59.81
C ASP A 573 -13.80 -7.75 59.14
N PHE A 574 -13.18 -8.82 59.65
CA PHE A 574 -13.29 -10.19 59.15
C PHE A 574 -14.74 -10.74 59.12
N ASN A 575 -15.71 -10.10 59.79
CA ASN A 575 -17.08 -10.59 59.88
C ASN A 575 -18.07 -9.90 58.95
N ASP A 576 -17.66 -8.84 58.25
CA ASP A 576 -18.56 -7.96 57.50
C ASP A 576 -18.59 -8.24 55.98
N GLY A 577 -17.62 -9.03 55.50
CA GLY A 577 -17.57 -9.52 54.13
C GLY A 577 -16.14 -9.57 53.61
N GLU A 578 -15.81 -10.64 52.89
CA GLU A 578 -14.53 -10.80 52.19
C GLU A 578 -14.80 -10.96 50.69
N ILE A 579 -13.91 -10.40 49.87
CA ILE A 579 -13.95 -10.53 48.42
C ILE A 579 -12.54 -10.78 47.91
N ILE A 580 -12.41 -11.66 46.91
CA ILE A 580 -11.14 -11.94 46.25
C ILE A 580 -11.14 -11.09 44.98
N SER A 581 -10.16 -10.20 44.84
CA SER A 581 -10.08 -9.28 43.70
C SER A 581 -8.63 -8.89 43.43
N CYS A 582 -8.33 -8.64 42.16
CA CYS A 582 -7.03 -8.14 41.70
C CYS A 582 -6.82 -6.68 42.12
N ASP A 583 -7.87 -5.86 41.93
CA ASP A 583 -7.90 -4.46 42.34
C ASP A 583 -8.66 -4.28 43.65
N GLN A 584 -8.30 -3.25 44.41
CA GLN A 584 -8.97 -2.87 45.65
C GLN A 584 -10.43 -2.45 45.38
N PRO A 585 -11.43 -3.22 45.84
CA PRO A 585 -12.82 -2.85 45.64
C PRO A 585 -13.22 -1.65 46.51
N ASP A 586 -14.10 -0.79 45.99
CA ASP A 586 -14.56 0.40 46.71
C ASP A 586 -15.18 0.04 48.07
N GLY A 587 -14.63 0.63 49.14
CA GLY A 587 -15.05 0.37 50.52
C GLY A 587 -14.44 -0.88 51.15
N TYR A 588 -13.46 -1.53 50.51
CA TYR A 588 -12.69 -2.63 51.07
C TYR A 588 -11.22 -2.24 51.25
N VAL A 589 -10.52 -2.83 52.21
CA VAL A 589 -9.11 -2.55 52.52
C VAL A 589 -8.31 -3.85 52.72
N ASP A 590 -7.02 -3.82 52.38
CA ASP A 590 -6.09 -4.94 52.58
C ASP A 590 -5.61 -4.95 54.04
N ASN A 591 -6.02 -5.95 54.82
CA ASN A 591 -5.57 -6.13 56.20
C ASN A 591 -4.36 -7.08 56.32
N ASN A 592 -3.76 -7.49 55.20
CA ASN A 592 -2.72 -8.50 55.11
C ASN A 592 -1.35 -7.92 55.47
N ASN A 593 -1.25 -7.30 56.63
CA ASN A 593 0.01 -7.08 57.32
C ASN A 593 0.37 -8.34 58.11
N GLU A 594 0.92 -9.36 57.45
CA GLU A 594 2.03 -10.20 57.94
C GLU A 594 2.42 -11.28 56.92
N ASN A 595 3.42 -10.96 56.10
CA ASN A 595 4.62 -11.77 55.84
C ASN A 595 4.56 -13.27 56.27
N VAL A 596 3.93 -14.16 55.50
CA VAL A 596 4.15 -15.61 55.63
C VAL A 596 4.16 -16.31 54.26
N SER A 597 5.37 -16.70 53.87
CA SER A 597 5.70 -17.62 52.78
C SER A 597 5.58 -19.11 53.19
N TYR A 598 5.29 -19.98 52.21
CA TYR A 598 5.57 -21.43 52.07
C TYR A 598 4.40 -22.44 52.25
N PRO A 599 4.46 -23.68 51.69
CA PRO A 599 3.79 -24.01 50.42
C PRO A 599 2.99 -25.36 50.49
N ASN A 600 2.34 -25.70 49.36
CA ASN A 600 1.91 -27.02 48.89
C ASN A 600 0.82 -27.85 49.60
N SER A 601 0.02 -28.44 48.71
CA SER A 601 -0.50 -29.83 48.68
C SER A 601 -1.89 -30.13 49.25
N ASP A 602 -2.93 -29.77 48.50
CA ASP A 602 -3.88 -30.75 47.95
C ASP A 602 -4.90 -30.08 47.01
N GLY A 603 -4.67 -30.21 45.70
CA GLY A 603 -5.70 -29.85 44.72
C GLY A 603 -7.00 -30.60 45.01
N SER A 604 -8.05 -29.87 45.41
CA SER A 604 -9.48 -30.24 45.30
C SER A 604 -10.38 -29.28 46.10
N CYS A 605 -11.08 -28.36 45.43
CA CYS A 605 -12.50 -28.03 45.70
C CYS A 605 -13.02 -27.05 44.62
N CYS A 606 -13.64 -27.53 43.54
CA CYS A 606 -15.10 -27.58 43.32
C CYS A 606 -15.85 -26.23 43.16
N ARG A 607 -16.05 -25.85 41.89
CA ARG A 607 -17.36 -25.81 41.17
C ARG A 607 -18.32 -24.61 41.33
N GLY A 608 -18.49 -23.86 40.22
CA GLY A 608 -19.70 -23.15 39.73
C GLY A 608 -20.09 -21.87 40.50
N ASP A 609 -20.65 -20.81 39.92
CA ASP A 609 -21.33 -20.57 38.63
C ASP A 609 -21.17 -19.08 38.20
N ASN A 610 -21.36 -18.78 36.90
CA ASN A 610 -21.30 -17.45 36.21
C ASN A 610 -22.02 -16.28 36.93
N ILE A 611 -21.54 -15.04 36.70
CA ILE A 611 -22.34 -13.85 36.30
C ILE A 611 -21.42 -12.68 35.86
N ASP A 612 -21.63 -12.29 34.59
CA ASP A 612 -21.59 -10.99 33.88
C ASP A 612 -20.64 -9.86 34.29
N LEU A 613 -19.82 -9.47 33.31
CA LEU A 613 -18.98 -8.27 33.21
C LEU A 613 -19.76 -7.16 32.50
N GLU A 614 -19.88 -5.99 33.12
CA GLU A 614 -20.10 -4.72 32.42
C GLU A 614 -19.20 -3.64 33.06
N ASP A 615 -18.60 -2.85 32.15
CA ASP A 615 -18.10 -1.48 32.29
C ASP A 615 -16.67 -1.25 32.83
N VAL A 616 -15.72 -0.89 31.94
CA VAL A 616 -15.18 0.49 31.75
C VAL A 616 -14.29 0.53 30.49
N GLY A 617 -14.74 1.19 29.41
CA GLY A 617 -13.95 1.46 28.20
C GLY A 617 -13.71 2.96 27.98
N SER A 618 -12.45 3.39 27.88
CA SER A 618 -12.07 4.70 27.35
C SER A 618 -11.79 4.56 25.84
N LEU A 619 -12.61 5.20 25.00
CA LEU A 619 -12.58 5.02 23.53
C LEU A 619 -11.38 5.73 22.89
N VAL A 620 -10.49 4.94 22.27
CA VAL A 620 -9.40 5.39 21.40
C VAL A 620 -9.91 5.40 19.95
N GLU A 621 -9.79 6.51 19.23
CA GLU A 621 -10.36 6.67 17.87
C GLU A 621 -9.27 6.58 16.78
N PHE A 622 -9.46 5.73 15.77
CA PHE A 622 -8.57 5.53 14.60
C PHE A 622 -9.33 5.61 13.27
N LYS A 623 -8.96 6.59 12.43
CA LYS A 623 -9.64 6.90 11.16
C LYS A 623 -8.64 6.99 10.00
N VAL A 624 -9.01 6.46 8.82
CA VAL A 624 -8.21 6.56 7.59
C VAL A 624 -9.09 7.07 6.43
N TYR A 625 -8.72 8.19 5.80
CA TYR A 625 -9.53 8.85 4.76
C TYR A 625 -8.68 9.73 3.81
N PRO A 626 -9.11 9.99 2.55
CA PRO A 626 -10.31 9.47 1.90
C PRO A 626 -10.17 8.00 1.50
N ASN A 627 -11.28 7.26 1.51
CA ASN A 627 -11.36 5.89 1.00
C ASN A 627 -12.64 5.78 0.15
N PRO A 628 -12.56 5.58 -1.19
CA PRO A 628 -11.35 5.32 -1.99
C PRO A 628 -10.46 6.56 -2.20
N THR A 629 -9.17 6.36 -2.47
CA THR A 629 -8.19 7.42 -2.80
C THR A 629 -7.45 7.15 -4.12
N GLN A 630 -6.81 8.19 -4.68
CA GLN A 630 -5.95 8.12 -5.87
C GLN A 630 -4.55 8.72 -5.64
N SER A 631 -4.31 9.35 -4.49
CA SER A 631 -3.07 10.13 -4.30
C SER A 631 -2.58 10.15 -2.87
N PHE A 632 -3.44 10.35 -1.88
CA PHE A 632 -3.02 10.41 -0.47
C PHE A 632 -4.06 9.78 0.46
N ILE A 633 -3.58 9.23 1.56
CA ILE A 633 -4.40 8.83 2.71
C ILE A 633 -4.00 9.67 3.93
N ASN A 634 -4.97 10.12 4.71
CA ASN A 634 -4.77 10.75 6.00
C ASN A 634 -5.19 9.77 7.09
N ILE A 635 -4.41 9.71 8.15
CA ILE A 635 -4.63 8.85 9.30
C ILE A 635 -4.76 9.74 10.53
N ASP A 636 -5.94 9.76 11.15
CA ASP A 636 -6.18 10.47 12.39
C ASP A 636 -6.25 9.47 13.56
N TYR A 637 -5.50 9.78 14.62
CA TYR A 637 -5.42 8.98 15.84
C TYR A 637 -5.53 9.89 17.07
N SER A 638 -6.46 9.58 17.98
CA SER A 638 -6.76 10.39 19.17
C SER A 638 -6.23 9.83 20.49
N GLY A 639 -5.50 8.71 20.48
CA GLY A 639 -4.83 8.20 21.68
C GLY A 639 -3.62 9.06 22.03
N GLY A 640 -3.78 9.96 23.00
CA GLY A 640 -2.73 10.92 23.38
C GLY A 640 -1.56 10.23 24.10
N GLY A 641 -0.33 10.58 23.72
CA GLY A 641 0.85 10.45 24.58
C GLY A 641 1.85 9.34 24.23
N GLU A 642 1.50 8.35 23.41
CA GLU A 642 2.34 7.17 23.16
C GLU A 642 2.96 7.13 21.75
N SER A 643 4.13 6.50 21.61
CA SER A 643 4.72 6.24 20.29
C SER A 643 3.92 5.18 19.55
N PHE A 644 3.60 5.42 18.28
CA PHE A 644 2.85 4.48 17.44
C PHE A 644 3.57 4.22 16.11
N SER A 645 3.35 3.06 15.51
CA SER A 645 3.81 2.78 14.14
C SER A 645 2.64 2.53 13.21
N VAL A 646 2.78 2.99 11.97
CA VAL A 646 1.81 2.74 10.89
C VAL A 646 2.45 1.79 9.89
N HIS A 647 1.78 0.67 9.65
CA HIS A 647 2.17 -0.36 8.71
C HIS A 647 1.11 -0.44 7.60
N ILE A 648 1.50 -0.53 6.33
CA ILE A 648 0.56 -0.74 5.20
C ILE A 648 0.92 -2.03 4.49
N TYR A 649 -0.05 -2.89 4.30
CA TYR A 649 0.07 -4.17 3.61
C TYR A 649 -0.74 -4.13 2.31
N ASN A 650 -0.24 -4.81 1.27
CA ASN A 650 -1.01 -5.02 0.03
C ASN A 650 -1.98 -6.20 0.15
N ALA A 651 -2.78 -6.45 -0.88
CA ALA A 651 -3.79 -7.51 -0.88
C ALA A 651 -3.25 -8.95 -0.77
N VAL A 652 -1.94 -9.17 -0.94
CA VAL A 652 -1.28 -10.47 -0.74
C VAL A 652 -0.57 -10.58 0.61
N GLY A 653 -0.73 -9.58 1.49
CA GLY A 653 -0.16 -9.59 2.85
C GLY A 653 1.29 -9.09 2.95
N GLU A 654 1.87 -8.57 1.87
CA GLU A 654 3.23 -8.02 1.88
C GLU A 654 3.24 -6.61 2.49
N LEU A 655 4.17 -6.36 3.43
CA LEU A 655 4.37 -5.05 4.06
C LEU A 655 5.05 -4.08 3.08
N ILE A 656 4.32 -3.07 2.63
CA ILE A 656 4.80 -2.09 1.64
C ILE A 656 5.19 -0.74 2.25
N PHE A 657 4.77 -0.46 3.48
CA PHE A 657 5.12 0.77 4.18
C PHE A 657 5.17 0.54 5.68
N ILE A 658 6.24 1.03 6.32
CA ILE A 658 6.35 1.08 7.78
C ILE A 658 6.93 2.42 8.20
N LYS A 659 6.31 3.05 9.20
CA LYS A 659 6.85 4.27 9.80
C LYS A 659 6.46 4.42 11.25
N GLN A 660 7.46 4.69 12.10
CA GLN A 660 7.28 4.92 13.53
C GLN A 660 7.22 6.42 13.85
N TYR A 661 6.31 6.80 14.73
CA TYR A 661 6.08 8.16 15.20
C TYR A 661 6.28 8.23 16.71
N ASN A 662 7.13 9.15 17.16
CA ASN A 662 7.33 9.43 18.58
C ASN A 662 6.44 10.61 18.97
N SER A 663 5.46 10.39 19.87
CA SER A 663 4.40 11.34 20.24
C SER A 663 4.91 12.74 20.60
N LEU A 664 4.22 13.77 20.07
CA LEU A 664 3.80 15.00 20.76
C LEU A 664 2.60 15.60 19.98
N ASP A 665 1.41 15.50 20.57
CA ASP A 665 0.06 15.97 20.14
C ASP A 665 -0.54 15.33 18.87
N SER A 666 -1.87 15.12 18.89
CA SER A 666 -2.69 14.47 17.85
C SER A 666 -2.24 14.83 16.41
N VAL A 667 -1.53 13.91 15.76
CA VAL A 667 -1.02 14.11 14.40
C VAL A 667 -1.91 13.39 13.42
N GLY A 668 -2.60 14.14 12.56
CA GLY A 668 -3.09 13.62 11.29
C GLY A 668 -1.88 13.31 10.40
N VAL A 669 -1.64 12.03 10.11
CA VAL A 669 -0.51 11.56 9.29
C VAL A 669 -0.97 11.43 7.84
N GLN A 670 -0.38 12.19 6.92
CA GLN A 670 -0.62 12.04 5.49
C GLN A 670 0.44 11.16 4.83
N ILE A 671 0.00 10.18 4.05
CA ILE A 671 0.85 9.23 3.31
C ILE A 671 0.49 9.33 1.82
N ASP A 672 1.50 9.54 0.98
CA ASP A 672 1.36 9.52 -0.48
C ASP A 672 1.29 8.08 -0.98
N VAL A 673 0.21 7.76 -1.70
CA VAL A 673 -0.07 6.44 -2.27
C VAL A 673 -0.22 6.50 -3.80
N SER A 674 0.11 7.62 -4.43
CA SER A 674 0.00 7.82 -5.87
C SER A 674 0.87 6.86 -6.70
N GLY A 675 1.94 6.34 -6.11
CA GLY A 675 2.83 5.35 -6.73
C GLY A 675 2.43 3.90 -6.51
N TYR A 676 1.36 3.61 -5.75
CA TYR A 676 0.93 2.24 -5.44
C TYR A 676 -0.06 1.72 -6.48
N ALA A 677 -0.02 0.42 -6.76
CA ALA A 677 -0.91 -0.22 -7.74
C ALA A 677 -2.38 -0.13 -7.29
N SER A 678 -3.33 -0.03 -8.22
CA SER A 678 -4.75 -0.01 -7.87
C SER A 678 -5.16 -1.32 -7.17
N GLY A 679 -5.76 -1.24 -5.99
CA GLY A 679 -6.05 -2.42 -5.18
C GLY A 679 -6.48 -2.12 -3.75
N PHE A 680 -6.68 -3.19 -2.97
CA PHE A 680 -6.96 -3.12 -1.53
C PHE A 680 -5.66 -3.09 -0.75
N TYR A 681 -5.59 -2.20 0.23
CA TYR A 681 -4.46 -2.06 1.15
C TYR A 681 -4.96 -2.02 2.58
N GLN A 682 -4.27 -2.73 3.48
CA GLN A 682 -4.58 -2.75 4.90
C GLN A 682 -3.64 -1.80 5.63
N VAL A 683 -4.19 -0.82 6.36
CA VAL A 683 -3.45 0.15 7.16
C VAL A 683 -3.59 -0.24 8.63
N ASN A 684 -2.49 -0.64 9.25
CA ASN A 684 -2.40 -1.06 10.63
C ASN A 684 -1.70 0.03 11.45
N LEU A 685 -2.28 0.41 12.58
CA LEU A 685 -1.69 1.29 13.57
C LEU A 685 -1.44 0.48 14.85
N LEU A 686 -0.18 0.45 15.26
CA LEU A 686 0.28 -0.29 16.43
C LEU A 686 0.70 0.70 17.50
N THR A 687 0.11 0.58 18.69
CA THR A 687 0.57 1.25 19.92
C THR A 687 0.99 0.21 20.94
N ARG A 688 1.49 0.63 22.11
CA ARG A 688 1.87 -0.30 23.18
C ARG A 688 0.67 -1.10 23.70
N ASP A 689 -0.49 -0.45 23.74
CA ASP A 689 -1.68 -0.95 24.43
C ASP A 689 -2.84 -1.30 23.46
N ALA A 690 -2.68 -1.06 22.14
CA ALA A 690 -3.72 -1.32 21.15
C ALA A 690 -3.18 -1.61 19.73
N TYR A 691 -3.87 -2.51 19.03
CA TYR A 691 -3.69 -2.77 17.60
C TYR A 691 -4.98 -2.41 16.86
N MET A 692 -4.89 -1.54 15.86
CA MET A 692 -6.05 -1.11 15.08
C MET A 692 -5.76 -1.19 13.58
N ASN A 693 -6.71 -1.67 12.79
CA ASN A 693 -6.56 -1.77 11.34
C ASN A 693 -7.73 -1.16 10.56
N ARG A 694 -7.46 -0.70 9.34
CA ARG A 694 -8.47 -0.20 8.39
C ARG A 694 -8.09 -0.57 6.96
N MET A 695 -9.08 -0.97 6.17
CA MET A 695 -8.89 -1.22 4.73
C MET A 695 -9.09 0.05 3.92
N VAL A 696 -8.22 0.28 2.93
CA VAL A 696 -8.30 1.40 1.99
C VAL A 696 -8.20 0.91 0.54
N ILE A 697 -8.99 1.51 -0.34
CA ILE A 697 -8.97 1.26 -1.78
C ILE A 697 -8.15 2.36 -2.46
N VAL A 698 -7.04 1.99 -3.09
CA VAL A 698 -6.26 2.85 -3.99
C VAL A 698 -6.73 2.59 -5.42
N LYS A 699 -7.10 3.65 -6.15
CA LYS A 699 -7.68 3.56 -7.50
C LYS A 699 -6.70 3.90 -8.60
#